data_AF-A0A350YN37-F1
#
_entry.id   AF-A0A350YN37-F1
#
_cell.length_a   1.000
_cell.length_b   1.000
_cell.length_c   1.000
_cell.angle_alpha   90.00
_cell.angle_beta   90.00
_cell.angle_gamma   90.00
#
_symmetry.space_group_name_H-M   'P 1'
#
loop_
_entity.id
_entity.type
_entity.pdbx_description
1 polymer ?
#
loop_
_entity_poly.entity_id
_entity_poly.type
_entity_poly.pdbx_seq_one_letter_code
_entity_poly.pdbx_strand_id
1 'polypeptide(L)'
;TDYSLPVNIIVHQNIKNNIIADPGTLCYGQNASALNPAGIISDGNGAYDYIWETSADNVNYTALPAVTESYQPSQPLTQTTWYRRIVSSGACRDVSPSVSINVLNPVENNSILTQAQEICEGMTFINLEGTVAPTLSGGDNNYRYVWESSIDNSVWTAAAGVTNAAGYDPAESATYFPGQQYFRRVVYSGSNDVCRNASEPVILTSYPEITSNTLVTADQTICSGSDPVFITGSVPLNGAGPGSYTFTWQDSTAYHSWTDITGFTNGAFPDFTTPVLTDTVRYRRIVRSSACMSISNAVWIHVHETVSNNTISLLAGGLADTTVCSGSTPHRITGLSATGGTGAPGDFIYLWSSSPDNTAWTELPSATGVEYQPGALTSTTWFRRRAVSGECISESEPVRITVLPVIANNTIAGDQVVCKSDIPALLTQAPGQSITGGSGSYTYLWQQSADGSSWVPAQGTNNSSNGTYQPPAMTNTMRYRRFVTSGAFDCCSSLSNVLEIVKDSLPEGYAISAGRDTILHSFDHIIRLQADPPTDGGAGKWTLVNGTGSFDNDTDATTRVNGLSEGLNTFLWTVTRGACTIEDELLVSVLNLMIPEGFSPNDDPGGYNNTFRINGLDLENQTAEMTVINGAGTEVFRTTNTGGDEWIDWDGRTLKGAEVPEGTYYYLLKLTSKGNGQVFRKSGFVVLKRY
;
A
#
# COMPACT_ATOMS: atom_id res chain seq x y z
N THR A 1 118.99 -17.36 -124.40
CA THR A 1 117.64 -17.91 -124.67
C THR A 1 117.21 -18.64 -123.44
N ASP A 2 116.21 -18.12 -122.74
CA ASP A 2 115.67 -18.75 -121.54
C ASP A 2 114.14 -18.69 -121.63
N TYR A 3 113.49 -19.85 -121.55
CA TYR A 3 112.05 -20.00 -121.53
C TYR A 3 111.69 -20.77 -120.26
N SER A 4 110.78 -20.22 -119.46
CA SER A 4 110.25 -20.87 -118.25
C SER A 4 109.30 -22.04 -118.58
N LEU A 5 109.30 -23.07 -117.72
CA LEU A 5 108.38 -24.21 -117.77
C LEU A 5 106.93 -23.78 -117.47
N PRO A 6 105.91 -24.45 -118.05
CA PRO A 6 104.52 -24.11 -117.80
C PRO A 6 104.11 -24.43 -116.35
N VAL A 7 103.44 -23.47 -115.70
CA VAL A 7 102.81 -23.65 -114.40
C VAL A 7 101.37 -24.13 -114.60
N ASN A 8 100.98 -25.20 -113.90
CA ASN A 8 99.58 -25.63 -113.83
C ASN A 8 98.87 -24.85 -112.73
N ILE A 9 97.93 -23.99 -113.10
CA ILE A 9 97.10 -23.24 -112.16
C ILE A 9 95.75 -23.96 -112.05
N ILE A 10 95.48 -24.55 -110.88
CA ILE A 10 94.16 -25.12 -110.56
C ILE A 10 93.27 -23.99 -110.08
N VAL A 11 92.24 -23.66 -110.86
CA VAL A 11 91.24 -22.66 -110.50
C VAL A 11 90.01 -23.40 -109.96
N HIS A 12 89.74 -23.25 -108.67
CA HIS A 12 88.52 -23.76 -108.06
C HIS A 12 87.35 -22.81 -108.32
N GLN A 13 86.14 -23.36 -108.46
CA GLN A 13 84.93 -22.53 -108.52
C GLN A 13 84.65 -21.91 -107.15
N ASN A 14 84.18 -20.66 -107.13
CA ASN A 14 83.82 -19.96 -105.89
C ASN A 14 82.74 -20.73 -105.13
N ILE A 15 82.88 -20.82 -103.81
CA ILE A 15 81.90 -21.46 -102.90
C ILE A 15 80.53 -20.79 -103.09
N LYS A 16 79.47 -21.60 -103.17
CA LYS A 16 78.08 -21.12 -103.24
C LYS A 16 77.26 -21.62 -102.05
N ASN A 17 76.13 -20.96 -101.81
CA ASN A 17 75.12 -21.31 -100.80
C ASN A 17 75.60 -21.30 -99.33
N ASN A 18 76.63 -20.53 -99.01
CA ASN A 18 76.99 -20.26 -97.62
C ASN A 18 76.01 -19.25 -96.99
N ILE A 19 74.79 -19.70 -96.73
CA ILE A 19 73.70 -18.90 -96.21
C ILE A 19 73.21 -19.57 -94.92
N ILE A 20 73.00 -18.76 -93.88
CA ILE A 20 72.49 -19.20 -92.58
C ILE A 20 70.99 -18.90 -92.55
N ALA A 21 70.18 -19.82 -92.02
CA ALA A 21 68.76 -19.59 -91.82
C ALA A 21 68.51 -18.46 -90.81
N ASP A 22 67.41 -17.73 -90.97
CA ASP A 22 67.02 -16.68 -90.03
C ASP A 22 66.74 -17.31 -88.65
N PRO A 23 67.51 -16.93 -87.60
CA PRO A 23 67.40 -17.55 -86.30
C PRO A 23 66.25 -17.03 -85.44
N GLY A 24 65.53 -16.00 -85.91
CA GLY A 24 64.37 -15.45 -85.24
C GLY A 24 64.70 -14.54 -84.05
N THR A 25 63.69 -14.34 -83.20
CA THR A 25 63.73 -13.45 -82.03
C THR A 25 63.58 -14.28 -80.75
N LEU A 26 64.25 -13.86 -79.67
CA LEU A 26 64.10 -14.45 -78.34
C LEU A 26 63.91 -13.37 -77.26
N CYS A 27 63.45 -13.76 -76.09
CA CYS A 27 63.39 -12.85 -74.94
C CYS A 27 64.72 -12.83 -74.18
N TYR A 28 65.06 -11.69 -73.57
CA TYR A 28 66.23 -11.54 -72.71
C TYR A 28 66.46 -12.75 -71.80
N GLY A 29 67.66 -13.32 -71.85
CA GLY A 29 68.06 -14.44 -70.99
C GLY A 29 67.54 -15.81 -71.44
N GLN A 30 66.98 -15.94 -72.64
CA GLN A 30 66.63 -17.23 -73.23
C GLN A 30 67.76 -17.82 -74.07
N ASN A 31 67.77 -19.15 -74.16
CA ASN A 31 68.68 -19.90 -75.01
C ASN A 31 68.25 -19.79 -76.48
N ALA A 32 69.19 -19.47 -77.36
CA ALA A 32 68.96 -19.46 -78.79
C ALA A 32 68.86 -20.88 -79.36
N SER A 33 68.06 -21.03 -80.42
CA SER A 33 68.06 -22.25 -81.26
C SER A 33 69.34 -22.34 -82.09
N ALA A 34 69.63 -23.53 -82.62
CA ALA A 34 70.79 -23.74 -83.48
C ALA A 34 70.67 -22.96 -84.80
N LEU A 35 71.72 -22.24 -85.17
CA LEU A 35 71.92 -21.59 -86.47
C LEU A 35 72.25 -22.67 -87.51
N ASN A 36 71.29 -22.97 -88.37
CA ASN A 36 71.41 -24.02 -89.38
C ASN A 36 71.66 -23.45 -90.78
N PRO A 37 72.31 -24.20 -91.70
CA PRO A 37 72.42 -23.81 -93.10
C PRO A 37 71.04 -23.69 -93.76
N ALA A 38 70.84 -22.64 -94.57
CA ALA A 38 69.62 -22.44 -95.37
C ALA A 38 69.67 -23.14 -96.75
N GLY A 39 70.81 -23.74 -97.11
CA GLY A 39 71.03 -24.46 -98.36
C GLY A 39 72.28 -25.32 -98.29
N ILE A 40 72.43 -26.25 -99.24
CA ILE A 40 73.58 -27.15 -99.32
C ILE A 40 74.75 -26.39 -99.95
N ILE A 41 75.87 -26.29 -99.21
CA ILE A 41 77.11 -25.68 -99.69
C ILE A 41 77.67 -26.51 -100.86
N SER A 42 78.12 -25.82 -101.92
CA SER A 42 78.66 -26.45 -103.13
C SER A 42 79.84 -25.66 -103.70
N ASP A 43 80.52 -26.23 -104.71
CA ASP A 43 81.72 -25.72 -105.37
C ASP A 43 83.00 -25.79 -104.50
N GLY A 44 84.08 -25.09 -104.84
CA GLY A 44 85.40 -25.25 -104.20
C GLY A 44 86.15 -26.53 -104.63
N ASN A 45 86.72 -27.25 -103.68
CA ASN A 45 87.36 -28.57 -103.90
C ASN A 45 86.54 -29.75 -103.32
N GLY A 46 85.36 -29.49 -102.76
CA GLY A 46 84.45 -30.49 -102.19
C GLY A 46 84.68 -30.84 -100.72
N ALA A 47 85.73 -30.31 -100.07
CA ALA A 47 85.95 -30.39 -98.62
C ALA A 47 85.81 -28.99 -98.00
N TYR A 48 85.12 -28.88 -96.86
CA TYR A 48 84.74 -27.59 -96.24
C TYR A 48 85.16 -27.54 -94.78
N ASP A 49 85.87 -26.47 -94.41
CA ASP A 49 86.17 -26.11 -93.03
C ASP A 49 85.33 -24.90 -92.60
N TYR A 50 84.78 -24.95 -91.38
CA TYR A 50 83.87 -23.94 -90.85
C TYR A 50 84.50 -23.15 -89.71
N ILE A 51 84.32 -21.84 -89.72
CA ILE A 51 84.59 -20.96 -88.57
C ILE A 51 83.38 -20.07 -88.38
N TRP A 52 82.85 -20.05 -87.15
CA TRP A 52 81.80 -19.13 -86.77
C TRP A 52 82.38 -17.87 -86.12
N GLU A 53 81.78 -16.73 -86.41
CA GLU A 53 82.12 -15.46 -85.76
C GLU A 53 80.86 -14.83 -85.17
N THR A 54 81.00 -14.13 -84.04
CA THR A 54 79.94 -13.40 -83.35
C THR A 54 80.29 -11.92 -83.24
N SER A 55 79.27 -11.06 -83.19
CA SER A 55 79.41 -9.61 -83.05
C SER A 55 78.24 -9.02 -82.27
N ALA A 56 78.52 -8.01 -81.45
CA ALA A 56 77.53 -7.25 -80.70
C ALA A 56 77.03 -5.99 -81.44
N ASP A 57 77.66 -5.62 -82.56
CA ASP A 57 77.42 -4.36 -83.29
C ASP A 57 77.32 -4.53 -84.81
N ASN A 58 77.39 -5.78 -85.30
CA ASN A 58 77.45 -6.15 -86.72
C ASN A 58 78.69 -5.63 -87.47
N VAL A 59 79.72 -5.15 -86.76
CA VAL A 59 80.93 -4.57 -87.34
C VAL A 59 82.17 -5.33 -86.85
N ASN A 60 82.31 -5.46 -85.53
CA ASN A 60 83.43 -6.11 -84.88
C ASN A 60 83.10 -7.58 -84.59
N TYR A 61 83.77 -8.49 -85.29
CA TYR A 61 83.54 -9.93 -85.20
C TYR A 61 84.65 -10.63 -84.42
N THR A 62 84.26 -11.53 -83.51
CA THR A 62 85.16 -12.39 -82.74
C THR A 62 84.91 -13.85 -83.13
N ALA A 63 85.98 -14.60 -83.38
CA ALA A 63 85.88 -16.02 -83.72
C ALA A 63 85.38 -16.86 -82.54
N LEU A 64 84.50 -17.80 -82.85
CA LEU A 64 83.96 -18.79 -81.93
C LEU A 64 84.65 -20.14 -82.15
N PRO A 65 84.86 -20.94 -81.09
CA PRO A 65 85.47 -22.26 -81.19
C PRO A 65 84.47 -23.31 -81.72
N ALA A 66 83.85 -23.06 -82.87
CA ALA A 66 82.88 -23.94 -83.51
C ALA A 66 83.29 -24.23 -84.97
N VAL A 67 83.45 -25.53 -85.26
CA VAL A 67 83.97 -26.04 -86.54
C VAL A 67 82.94 -26.87 -87.34
N THR A 68 81.68 -26.85 -86.91
CA THR A 68 80.58 -27.55 -87.57
C THR A 68 79.81 -26.61 -88.50
N GLU A 69 79.09 -27.21 -89.45
CA GLU A 69 78.27 -26.46 -90.40
C GLU A 69 77.17 -25.64 -89.71
N SER A 70 76.52 -26.19 -88.66
CA SER A 70 75.59 -25.47 -87.78
C SER A 70 76.27 -25.01 -86.49
N TYR A 71 75.71 -24.00 -85.82
CA TYR A 71 76.19 -23.52 -84.51
C TYR A 71 75.04 -23.20 -83.56
N GLN A 72 75.10 -23.68 -82.31
CA GLN A 72 74.15 -23.32 -81.27
C GLN A 72 74.87 -22.50 -80.18
N PRO A 73 74.42 -21.27 -79.90
CA PRO A 73 74.92 -20.50 -78.77
C PRO A 73 74.72 -21.27 -77.45
N SER A 74 75.80 -21.43 -76.68
CA SER A 74 75.80 -22.24 -75.45
C SER A 74 75.32 -21.50 -74.20
N GLN A 75 75.14 -20.18 -74.29
CA GLN A 75 74.70 -19.33 -73.19
C GLN A 75 73.44 -18.54 -73.61
N PRO A 76 72.54 -18.24 -72.67
CA PRO A 76 71.40 -17.39 -72.97
C PRO A 76 71.83 -15.99 -73.43
N LEU A 77 71.13 -15.43 -74.41
CA LEU A 77 71.48 -14.12 -74.95
C LEU A 77 70.76 -13.00 -74.19
N THR A 78 71.52 -11.96 -73.84
CA THR A 78 71.04 -10.77 -73.11
C THR A 78 70.98 -9.52 -73.99
N GLN A 79 71.45 -9.61 -75.24
CA GLN A 79 71.40 -8.54 -76.23
C GLN A 79 71.38 -9.12 -77.65
N THR A 80 70.87 -8.33 -78.61
CA THR A 80 70.90 -8.70 -80.03
C THR A 80 72.34 -8.95 -80.46
N THR A 81 72.57 -10.13 -81.06
CA THR A 81 73.90 -10.62 -81.40
C THR A 81 73.90 -11.13 -82.84
N TRP A 82 74.89 -10.70 -83.61
CA TRP A 82 75.08 -11.06 -85.02
C TRP A 82 76.06 -12.21 -85.14
N TYR A 83 75.75 -13.16 -86.02
CA TYR A 83 76.59 -14.30 -86.34
C TYR A 83 76.82 -14.37 -87.83
N ARG A 84 78.02 -14.80 -88.22
CA ARG A 84 78.32 -15.16 -89.60
C ARG A 84 79.24 -16.37 -89.63
N ARG A 85 79.20 -17.09 -90.75
CA ARG A 85 79.97 -18.32 -90.96
C ARG A 85 80.93 -18.12 -92.11
N ILE A 86 82.20 -18.39 -91.84
CA ILE A 86 83.26 -18.45 -92.83
C ILE A 86 83.41 -19.91 -93.24
N VAL A 87 83.40 -20.15 -94.55
CA VAL A 87 83.64 -21.47 -95.15
C VAL A 87 84.89 -21.38 -95.99
N SER A 88 85.83 -22.31 -95.78
CA SER A 88 87.04 -22.44 -96.59
C SER A 88 87.06 -23.79 -97.30
N SER A 89 87.42 -23.79 -98.59
CA SER A 89 87.53 -25.00 -99.43
C SER A 89 88.72 -24.86 -100.37
N GLY A 90 89.84 -25.51 -100.05
CA GLY A 90 91.11 -25.27 -100.73
C GLY A 90 91.59 -23.82 -100.53
N ALA A 91 91.84 -23.09 -101.63
CA ALA A 91 92.21 -21.68 -101.59
C ALA A 91 91.01 -20.70 -101.60
N CYS A 92 89.79 -21.21 -101.78
CA CYS A 92 88.57 -20.38 -101.79
C CYS A 92 88.09 -20.14 -100.37
N ARG A 93 87.74 -18.90 -100.07
CA ARG A 93 87.16 -18.47 -98.78
C ARG A 93 85.93 -17.64 -99.05
N ASP A 94 84.83 -18.01 -98.42
CA ASP A 94 83.57 -17.29 -98.49
C ASP A 94 83.05 -16.95 -97.09
N VAL A 95 82.37 -15.81 -96.98
CA VAL A 95 81.78 -15.32 -95.72
C VAL A 95 80.29 -15.16 -95.93
N SER A 96 79.49 -15.82 -95.10
CA SER A 96 78.04 -15.69 -95.19
C SER A 96 77.62 -14.25 -94.92
N PRO A 97 76.44 -13.82 -95.43
CA PRO A 97 75.73 -12.69 -94.84
C PRO A 97 75.61 -12.89 -93.33
N SER A 98 75.67 -11.80 -92.57
CA SER A 98 75.43 -11.86 -91.13
C SER A 98 73.94 -12.04 -90.84
N VAL A 99 73.63 -12.90 -89.88
CA VAL A 99 72.28 -13.08 -89.34
C VAL A 99 72.26 -12.60 -87.89
N SER A 100 71.21 -11.93 -87.46
CA SER A 100 71.06 -11.47 -86.07
C SER A 100 70.05 -12.32 -85.34
N ILE A 101 70.39 -12.73 -84.12
CA ILE A 101 69.38 -13.17 -83.15
C ILE A 101 68.90 -11.93 -82.42
N ASN A 102 67.67 -11.50 -82.68
CA ASN A 102 67.09 -10.32 -82.04
C ASN A 102 66.68 -10.66 -80.60
N VAL A 103 67.12 -9.87 -79.63
CA VAL A 103 66.78 -10.08 -78.21
C VAL A 103 65.88 -8.96 -77.73
N LEU A 104 64.64 -9.30 -77.39
CA LEU A 104 63.69 -8.35 -76.82
C LEU A 104 63.94 -8.16 -75.32
N ASN A 105 63.70 -6.96 -74.81
CA ASN A 105 63.67 -6.70 -73.37
C ASN A 105 62.56 -7.55 -72.71
N PRO A 106 62.74 -7.99 -71.45
CA PRO A 106 61.67 -8.69 -70.74
C PRO A 106 60.46 -7.78 -70.58
N VAL A 107 59.26 -8.37 -70.53
CA VAL A 107 58.04 -7.61 -70.21
C VAL A 107 58.07 -7.21 -68.73
N GLU A 108 57.87 -5.93 -68.46
CA GLU A 108 57.94 -5.30 -67.14
C GLU A 108 56.64 -4.58 -66.78
N ASN A 109 56.42 -4.33 -65.49
CA ASN A 109 55.25 -3.60 -64.95
C ASN A 109 53.88 -4.20 -65.31
N ASN A 110 53.81 -5.52 -65.44
CA ASN A 110 52.55 -6.24 -65.56
C ASN A 110 51.89 -6.41 -64.18
N SER A 111 50.95 -5.52 -63.87
CA SER A 111 50.25 -5.51 -62.57
C SER A 111 48.74 -5.46 -62.76
N ILE A 112 48.01 -6.01 -61.80
CA ILE A 112 46.57 -5.83 -61.65
C ILE A 112 46.34 -4.61 -60.76
N LEU A 113 45.51 -3.68 -61.23
CA LEU A 113 45.20 -2.41 -60.57
C LEU A 113 43.99 -2.54 -59.64
N THR A 114 43.03 -3.39 -60.00
CA THR A 114 41.86 -3.69 -59.16
C THR A 114 42.30 -4.46 -57.91
N GLN A 115 41.87 -3.97 -56.73
CA GLN A 115 42.16 -4.63 -55.46
C GLN A 115 41.35 -5.93 -55.28
N ALA A 116 41.68 -6.70 -54.24
CA ALA A 116 40.88 -7.84 -53.83
C ALA A 116 39.43 -7.42 -53.54
N GLN A 117 38.48 -8.27 -53.89
CA GLN A 117 37.05 -7.96 -53.76
C GLN A 117 36.36 -9.04 -52.93
N GLU A 118 35.42 -8.60 -52.11
CA GLU A 118 34.49 -9.47 -51.39
C GLU A 118 33.07 -9.10 -51.79
N ILE A 119 32.26 -10.09 -52.17
CA ILE A 119 30.84 -9.89 -52.48
C ILE A 119 30.00 -10.93 -51.76
N CYS A 120 28.70 -10.64 -51.64
CA CYS A 120 27.70 -11.63 -51.26
C CYS A 120 27.17 -12.33 -52.52
N GLU A 121 26.69 -13.55 -52.34
CA GLU A 121 25.95 -14.30 -53.35
C GLU A 121 24.84 -13.47 -53.98
N GLY A 122 24.74 -13.53 -55.32
CA GLY A 122 23.83 -12.72 -56.12
C GLY A 122 24.36 -11.34 -56.53
N MET A 123 25.46 -10.84 -55.96
CA MET A 123 26.12 -9.61 -56.41
C MET A 123 27.15 -9.90 -57.54
N THR A 124 27.60 -8.84 -58.21
CA THR A 124 28.58 -8.92 -59.30
C THR A 124 29.93 -8.33 -58.86
N PHE A 125 31.02 -8.99 -59.23
CA PHE A 125 32.36 -8.40 -59.09
C PHE A 125 32.54 -7.21 -60.04
N ILE A 126 33.39 -6.28 -59.66
CA ILE A 126 33.90 -5.22 -60.54
C ILE A 126 34.96 -5.82 -61.46
N ASN A 127 35.04 -5.34 -62.69
CA ASN A 127 36.03 -5.79 -63.67
C ASN A 127 37.47 -5.60 -63.14
N LEU A 128 38.31 -6.59 -63.42
CA LEU A 128 39.74 -6.52 -63.14
C LEU A 128 40.43 -5.69 -64.22
N GLU A 129 41.10 -4.64 -63.79
CA GLU A 129 41.91 -3.78 -64.64
C GLU A 129 43.39 -4.13 -64.45
N GLY A 130 44.13 -4.20 -65.53
CA GLY A 130 45.58 -4.36 -65.47
C GLY A 130 46.31 -3.26 -66.22
N THR A 131 47.60 -3.12 -65.98
CA THR A 131 48.45 -2.09 -66.62
C THR A 131 48.44 -2.24 -68.16
N VAL A 132 48.47 -1.10 -68.86
CA VAL A 132 48.58 -1.01 -70.33
C VAL A 132 49.78 -0.15 -70.71
N ALA A 133 50.18 -0.15 -71.98
CA ALA A 133 51.24 0.76 -72.45
C ALA A 133 50.83 2.23 -72.22
N PRO A 134 51.77 3.13 -71.86
CA PRO A 134 53.22 2.93 -71.77
C PRO A 134 53.71 2.40 -70.41
N THR A 135 52.83 2.18 -69.43
CA THR A 135 53.21 1.64 -68.11
C THR A 135 53.68 0.20 -68.21
N LEU A 136 52.93 -0.65 -68.93
CA LEU A 136 53.39 -1.96 -69.37
C LEU A 136 54.44 -1.77 -70.47
N SER A 137 55.65 -2.28 -70.23
CA SER A 137 56.82 -2.02 -71.08
C SER A 137 57.62 -3.30 -71.37
N GLY A 138 58.56 -3.21 -72.31
CA GLY A 138 59.40 -4.33 -72.73
C GLY A 138 58.87 -5.05 -73.97
N GLY A 139 59.51 -6.15 -74.36
CA GLY A 139 59.15 -6.88 -75.57
C GLY A 139 59.32 -6.04 -76.85
N ASP A 140 58.39 -6.20 -77.79
CA ASP A 140 58.28 -5.44 -79.05
C ASP A 140 57.16 -4.37 -79.03
N ASN A 141 56.60 -4.08 -77.85
CA ASN A 141 55.41 -3.24 -77.63
C ASN A 141 54.10 -3.76 -78.25
N ASN A 142 54.09 -5.00 -78.78
CA ASN A 142 52.88 -5.69 -79.16
C ASN A 142 52.60 -6.78 -78.13
N TYR A 143 51.46 -6.66 -77.43
CA TYR A 143 51.15 -7.50 -76.28
C TYR A 143 49.94 -8.38 -76.54
N ARG A 144 50.08 -9.66 -76.18
CA ARG A 144 48.96 -10.61 -76.10
C ARG A 144 48.68 -10.93 -74.63
N TYR A 145 47.44 -10.72 -74.21
CA TYR A 145 47.01 -10.95 -72.84
C TYR A 145 46.39 -12.35 -72.71
N VAL A 146 46.60 -12.99 -71.57
CA VAL A 146 45.87 -14.18 -71.13
C VAL A 146 45.58 -14.06 -69.64
N TRP A 147 44.31 -14.00 -69.28
CA TRP A 147 43.88 -14.12 -67.90
C TRP A 147 43.79 -15.58 -67.46
N GLU A 148 44.39 -15.88 -66.31
CA GLU A 148 44.41 -17.20 -65.67
C GLU A 148 43.71 -17.13 -64.31
N SER A 149 43.07 -18.23 -63.92
CA SER A 149 42.44 -18.40 -62.60
C SER A 149 42.96 -19.61 -61.86
N SER A 150 42.88 -19.57 -60.53
CA SER A 150 43.34 -20.61 -59.61
C SER A 150 42.49 -20.63 -58.34
N ILE A 151 42.19 -21.81 -57.82
CA ILE A 151 41.48 -21.97 -56.53
C ILE A 151 42.42 -22.05 -55.33
N ASP A 152 43.71 -22.31 -55.57
CA ASP A 152 44.71 -22.60 -54.53
C ASP A 152 45.95 -21.71 -54.64
N ASN A 153 45.94 -20.75 -55.56
CA ASN A 153 47.05 -19.86 -55.90
C ASN A 153 48.32 -20.59 -56.40
N SER A 154 48.21 -21.86 -56.77
CA SER A 154 49.36 -22.72 -57.11
C SER A 154 49.22 -23.35 -58.50
N VAL A 155 48.03 -23.86 -58.83
CA VAL A 155 47.69 -24.42 -60.13
C VAL A 155 46.87 -23.42 -60.92
N TRP A 156 47.37 -23.04 -62.09
CA TRP A 156 46.79 -21.99 -62.93
C TRP A 156 46.26 -22.55 -64.23
N THR A 157 45.04 -22.15 -64.57
CA THR A 157 44.38 -22.50 -65.85
C THR A 157 43.83 -21.23 -66.49
N ALA A 158 43.55 -21.25 -67.79
CA ALA A 158 42.89 -20.12 -68.45
C ALA A 158 41.57 -19.81 -67.72
N ALA A 159 41.34 -18.53 -67.41
CA ALA A 159 40.07 -18.10 -66.84
C ALA A 159 38.93 -18.35 -67.83
N ALA A 160 37.70 -18.51 -67.33
CA ALA A 160 36.52 -18.64 -68.18
C ALA A 160 36.16 -17.27 -68.81
N GLY A 161 35.44 -17.26 -69.93
CA GLY A 161 35.07 -16.03 -70.63
C GLY A 161 36.19 -15.45 -71.50
N VAL A 162 36.16 -14.13 -71.76
CA VAL A 162 37.13 -13.47 -72.63
C VAL A 162 38.42 -13.16 -71.87
N THR A 163 39.51 -13.86 -72.22
CA THR A 163 40.80 -13.75 -71.49
C THR A 163 41.88 -12.97 -72.24
N ASN A 164 41.61 -12.48 -73.44
CA ASN A 164 42.61 -11.89 -74.33
C ASN A 164 42.64 -10.36 -74.33
N ALA A 165 41.90 -9.71 -73.44
CA ALA A 165 41.88 -8.26 -73.26
C ALA A 165 42.82 -7.81 -72.12
N ALA A 166 43.14 -6.51 -72.11
CA ALA A 166 43.99 -5.93 -71.07
C ALA A 166 43.36 -5.98 -69.66
N GLY A 167 42.02 -5.89 -69.59
CA GLY A 167 41.20 -6.15 -68.40
C GLY A 167 40.42 -7.47 -68.53
N TYR A 168 39.69 -7.83 -67.48
CA TYR A 168 38.89 -9.05 -67.41
C TYR A 168 37.60 -8.81 -66.64
N ASP A 169 36.48 -9.34 -67.15
CA ASP A 169 35.19 -9.32 -66.47
C ASP A 169 34.96 -10.69 -65.80
N PRO A 170 35.04 -10.78 -64.46
CA PRO A 170 34.76 -12.04 -63.76
C PRO A 170 33.33 -12.55 -63.92
N ALA A 171 32.37 -11.69 -64.28
CA ALA A 171 30.97 -12.07 -64.48
C ALA A 171 30.75 -12.89 -65.76
N GLU A 172 31.68 -12.83 -66.73
CA GLU A 172 31.65 -13.69 -67.93
C GLU A 172 32.04 -15.16 -67.63
N SER A 173 32.49 -15.46 -66.41
CA SER A 173 32.69 -16.84 -65.99
C SER A 173 31.34 -17.55 -65.90
N ALA A 174 31.11 -18.54 -66.78
CA ALA A 174 29.90 -19.35 -66.73
C ALA A 174 29.87 -20.08 -65.37
N THR A 175 28.80 -19.82 -64.59
CA THR A 175 28.65 -20.09 -63.16
C THR A 175 29.60 -19.30 -62.27
N TYR A 176 29.03 -18.27 -61.60
CA TYR A 176 29.52 -17.68 -60.35
C TYR A 176 30.37 -18.68 -59.57
N PHE A 177 31.63 -18.36 -59.27
CA PHE A 177 32.44 -19.22 -58.41
C PHE A 177 31.96 -19.02 -56.96
N PRO A 178 31.37 -20.05 -56.31
CA PRO A 178 31.12 -19.97 -54.87
C PRO A 178 32.46 -20.03 -54.14
N GLY A 179 32.72 -19.09 -53.24
CA GLY A 179 33.93 -19.08 -52.42
C GLY A 179 35.07 -18.24 -52.99
N GLN A 180 36.31 -18.72 -52.87
CA GLN A 180 37.52 -17.96 -53.17
C GLN A 180 38.16 -18.38 -54.49
N GLN A 181 38.53 -17.41 -55.32
CA GLN A 181 39.28 -17.64 -56.55
C GLN A 181 40.33 -16.55 -56.77
N TYR A 182 41.53 -16.97 -57.14
CA TYR A 182 42.64 -16.12 -57.52
C TYR A 182 42.66 -15.90 -59.02
N PHE A 183 42.96 -14.68 -59.44
CA PHE A 183 43.14 -14.30 -60.83
C PHE A 183 44.52 -13.68 -61.02
N ARG A 184 45.19 -14.03 -62.12
CA ARG A 184 46.42 -13.36 -62.56
C ARG A 184 46.38 -13.11 -64.06
N ARG A 185 47.20 -12.17 -64.51
CA ARG A 185 47.33 -11.84 -65.94
C ARG A 185 48.71 -12.23 -66.45
N VAL A 186 48.75 -12.98 -67.54
CA VAL A 186 49.97 -13.31 -68.29
C VAL A 186 50.03 -12.45 -69.54
N VAL A 187 51.16 -11.77 -69.73
CA VAL A 187 51.44 -10.95 -70.89
C VAL A 187 52.53 -11.62 -71.73
N TYR A 188 52.23 -11.79 -73.02
CA TYR A 188 53.16 -12.26 -74.02
C TYR A 188 53.56 -11.15 -74.99
N SER A 189 54.78 -11.17 -75.50
CA SER A 189 55.28 -10.21 -76.50
C SER A 189 56.37 -10.83 -77.39
N GLY A 190 56.54 -10.30 -78.61
CA GLY A 190 57.40 -10.86 -79.63
C GLY A 190 56.74 -11.96 -80.47
N SER A 191 57.27 -12.20 -81.67
CA SER A 191 56.83 -13.29 -82.54
C SER A 191 56.89 -14.64 -81.81
N ASN A 192 55.81 -15.43 -81.86
CA ASN A 192 55.67 -16.70 -81.14
C ASN A 192 55.70 -16.59 -79.61
N ASP A 193 55.27 -15.46 -79.03
CA ASP A 193 55.09 -15.29 -77.59
C ASP A 193 56.39 -15.50 -76.77
N VAL A 194 57.53 -15.11 -77.34
CA VAL A 194 58.87 -15.40 -76.79
C VAL A 194 59.11 -14.74 -75.44
N CYS A 195 58.62 -13.52 -75.20
CA CYS A 195 58.63 -12.91 -73.88
C CYS A 195 57.33 -13.23 -73.15
N ARG A 196 57.42 -13.77 -71.93
CA ARG A 196 56.28 -14.09 -71.06
C ARG A 196 56.50 -13.50 -69.67
N ASN A 197 55.53 -12.77 -69.16
CA ASN A 197 55.52 -12.29 -67.77
C ASN A 197 54.14 -12.55 -67.13
N ALA A 198 54.11 -13.04 -65.90
CA ALA A 198 52.87 -13.23 -65.13
C ALA A 198 52.82 -12.21 -63.99
N SER A 199 51.65 -11.61 -63.77
CA SER A 199 51.42 -10.66 -62.69
C SER A 199 51.34 -11.36 -61.33
N GLU A 200 51.48 -10.58 -60.25
CA GLU A 200 50.98 -10.99 -58.94
C GLU A 200 49.45 -11.23 -59.01
N PRO A 201 48.93 -12.20 -58.24
CA PRO A 201 47.51 -12.56 -58.27
C PRO A 201 46.64 -11.66 -57.40
N VAL A 202 45.37 -11.51 -57.76
CA VAL A 202 44.31 -10.87 -56.95
C VAL A 202 43.30 -11.92 -56.52
N ILE A 203 42.83 -11.86 -55.27
CA ILE A 203 41.79 -12.76 -54.75
C ILE A 203 40.41 -12.11 -54.84
N LEU A 204 39.45 -12.86 -55.34
CA LEU A 204 38.03 -12.53 -55.30
C LEU A 204 37.32 -13.55 -54.41
N THR A 205 36.51 -13.06 -53.48
CA THR A 205 35.77 -13.89 -52.52
C THR A 205 34.28 -13.63 -52.64
N SER A 206 33.52 -14.72 -52.72
CA SER A 206 32.07 -14.72 -52.83
C SER A 206 31.51 -15.49 -51.62
N TYR A 207 30.76 -14.79 -50.77
CA TYR A 207 30.19 -15.34 -49.54
C TYR A 207 28.72 -15.75 -49.75
N PRO A 208 28.28 -16.93 -49.28
CA PRO A 208 26.87 -17.31 -49.37
C PRO A 208 25.97 -16.35 -48.59
N GLU A 209 24.74 -16.12 -49.06
CA GLU A 209 23.79 -15.19 -48.41
C GLU A 209 23.57 -15.54 -46.93
N ILE A 210 23.50 -14.52 -46.06
CA ILE A 210 23.20 -14.72 -44.64
C ILE A 210 21.78 -15.27 -44.51
N THR A 211 21.68 -16.46 -43.92
CA THR A 211 20.41 -17.10 -43.58
C THR A 211 20.20 -17.09 -42.06
N SER A 212 18.98 -17.37 -41.59
CA SER A 212 18.68 -17.43 -40.15
C SER A 212 18.88 -16.09 -39.41
N ASN A 213 18.35 -14.99 -39.97
CA ASN A 213 18.22 -13.70 -39.27
C ASN A 213 16.75 -13.42 -38.93
N THR A 214 16.17 -14.21 -38.03
CA THR A 214 14.78 -14.08 -37.59
C THR A 214 14.73 -13.64 -36.14
N LEU A 215 13.80 -12.75 -35.80
CA LEU A 215 13.46 -12.46 -34.42
C LEU A 215 12.52 -13.57 -33.91
N VAL A 216 12.93 -14.22 -32.83
CA VAL A 216 12.24 -15.40 -32.26
C VAL A 216 11.13 -14.95 -31.29
N THR A 217 11.30 -13.78 -30.67
CA THR A 217 10.27 -13.15 -29.85
C THR A 217 9.04 -12.85 -30.70
N ALA A 218 7.87 -13.33 -30.28
CA ALA A 218 6.60 -12.99 -30.91
C ALA A 218 6.17 -11.55 -30.54
N ASP A 219 5.20 -11.01 -31.26
CA ASP A 219 4.58 -9.73 -30.92
C ASP A 219 4.02 -9.77 -29.50
N GLN A 220 4.21 -8.68 -28.75
CA GLN A 220 3.78 -8.55 -27.36
C GLN A 220 2.85 -7.35 -27.20
N THR A 221 2.01 -7.43 -26.17
CA THR A 221 1.20 -6.30 -25.71
C THR A 221 1.56 -6.03 -24.25
N ILE A 222 1.78 -4.76 -23.91
CA ILE A 222 2.17 -4.32 -22.57
C ILE A 222 1.38 -3.06 -22.17
N CYS A 223 1.39 -2.75 -20.87
CA CYS A 223 0.92 -1.45 -20.40
C CYS A 223 2.01 -0.38 -20.52
N SER A 224 1.65 0.85 -20.84
CA SER A 224 2.57 2.00 -20.86
C SER A 224 3.31 2.13 -19.52
N GLY A 225 4.63 2.19 -19.57
CA GLY A 225 5.48 2.24 -18.38
C GLY A 225 5.85 0.89 -17.76
N SER A 226 5.48 -0.24 -18.37
CA SER A 226 5.87 -1.58 -17.91
C SER A 226 7.38 -1.82 -18.03
N ASP A 227 7.85 -2.90 -17.38
CA ASP A 227 9.24 -3.33 -17.48
C ASP A 227 9.66 -3.57 -18.95
N PRO A 228 10.92 -3.29 -19.30
CA PRO A 228 11.40 -3.48 -20.66
C PRO A 228 11.28 -4.91 -21.22
N VAL A 229 11.01 -5.01 -22.52
CA VAL A 229 10.86 -6.29 -23.21
C VAL A 229 12.21 -6.76 -23.74
N PHE A 230 12.51 -8.05 -23.56
CA PHE A 230 13.68 -8.70 -24.13
C PHE A 230 13.34 -9.34 -25.49
N ILE A 231 14.03 -8.89 -26.54
CA ILE A 231 13.86 -9.36 -27.92
C ILE A 231 15.06 -10.22 -28.29
N THR A 232 14.81 -11.51 -28.56
CA THR A 232 15.82 -12.49 -28.92
C THR A 232 15.86 -12.72 -30.42
N GLY A 233 17.04 -12.67 -31.00
CA GLY A 233 17.25 -13.01 -32.40
C GLY A 233 17.88 -14.39 -32.57
N SER A 234 17.61 -15.04 -33.70
CA SER A 234 18.29 -16.29 -34.07
C SER A 234 19.78 -16.08 -34.30
N VAL A 235 20.54 -17.16 -34.19
CA VAL A 235 21.96 -17.21 -34.59
C VAL A 235 22.02 -17.19 -36.12
N PRO A 236 22.69 -16.19 -36.74
CA PRO A 236 22.88 -16.13 -38.19
C PRO A 236 23.76 -17.28 -38.70
N LEU A 237 23.51 -17.70 -39.94
CA LEU A 237 24.29 -18.69 -40.68
C LEU A 237 24.82 -18.06 -41.97
N ASN A 238 25.86 -18.65 -42.57
CA ASN A 238 26.54 -18.20 -43.80
C ASN A 238 27.26 -16.84 -43.68
N GLY A 239 27.35 -16.05 -44.76
CA GLY A 239 28.29 -14.93 -44.85
C GLY A 239 29.74 -15.40 -44.72
N ALA A 240 30.59 -14.62 -44.07
CA ALA A 240 31.95 -15.01 -43.71
C ALA A 240 32.03 -15.97 -42.51
N GLY A 241 30.88 -16.37 -41.94
CA GLY A 241 30.77 -17.37 -40.89
C GLY A 241 30.82 -16.80 -39.45
N PRO A 242 30.76 -17.68 -38.43
CA PRO A 242 30.73 -17.28 -37.02
C PRO A 242 31.88 -16.36 -36.63
N GLY A 243 31.58 -15.32 -35.86
CA GLY A 243 32.54 -14.30 -35.42
C GLY A 243 32.69 -13.10 -36.36
N SER A 244 32.13 -13.16 -37.58
CA SER A 244 32.12 -12.05 -38.54
C SER A 244 30.86 -11.18 -38.48
N TYR A 245 29.82 -11.63 -37.77
CA TYR A 245 28.52 -10.96 -37.75
C TYR A 245 28.53 -9.69 -36.90
N THR A 246 27.98 -8.62 -37.44
CA THR A 246 27.63 -7.42 -36.70
C THR A 246 26.14 -7.14 -36.80
N PHE A 247 25.59 -6.55 -35.75
CA PHE A 247 24.16 -6.33 -35.57
C PHE A 247 23.88 -4.84 -35.45
N THR A 248 22.92 -4.36 -36.24
CA THR A 248 22.31 -3.04 -36.09
C THR A 248 20.83 -3.22 -35.76
N TRP A 249 20.40 -2.72 -34.61
CA TRP A 249 18.99 -2.68 -34.26
C TRP A 249 18.33 -1.40 -34.75
N GLN A 250 17.11 -1.55 -35.26
CA GLN A 250 16.29 -0.46 -35.74
C GLN A 250 14.92 -0.48 -35.08
N ASP A 251 14.39 0.71 -34.83
CA ASP A 251 13.04 0.93 -34.33
C ASP A 251 12.21 1.75 -35.33
N SER A 252 10.90 1.73 -35.12
CA SER A 252 9.92 2.47 -35.92
C SER A 252 8.69 2.71 -35.06
N THR A 253 8.53 3.95 -34.60
CA THR A 253 7.34 4.40 -33.89
C THR A 253 6.19 4.60 -34.89
N ALA A 254 4.97 4.18 -34.53
CA ALA A 254 3.74 4.51 -35.27
C ALA A 254 3.81 4.38 -36.83
N TYR A 255 4.43 3.30 -37.34
CA TYR A 255 4.57 3.02 -38.79
C TYR A 255 5.46 3.97 -39.59
N HIS A 256 6.30 4.79 -38.94
CA HIS A 256 7.28 5.64 -39.62
C HIS A 256 8.46 4.84 -40.23
N SER A 257 9.35 5.54 -40.94
CA SER A 257 10.60 4.98 -41.46
C SER A 257 11.44 4.36 -40.34
N TRP A 258 12.20 3.32 -40.68
CA TRP A 258 13.10 2.66 -39.74
C TRP A 258 14.30 3.55 -39.40
N THR A 259 14.60 3.66 -38.11
CA THR A 259 15.74 4.42 -37.57
C THR A 259 16.70 3.51 -36.83
N ASP A 260 18.00 3.79 -36.93
CA ASP A 260 19.03 3.07 -36.16
C ASP A 260 18.96 3.48 -34.69
N ILE A 261 18.96 2.48 -33.79
CA ILE A 261 18.95 2.71 -32.36
C ILE A 261 20.36 3.07 -31.89
N THR A 262 20.53 4.27 -31.36
CA THR A 262 21.81 4.77 -30.83
C THR A 262 22.41 3.77 -29.82
N GLY A 263 23.68 3.40 -30.02
CA GLY A 263 24.39 2.44 -29.17
C GLY A 263 24.23 0.98 -29.57
N PHE A 264 23.32 0.67 -30.50
CA PHE A 264 23.08 -0.68 -31.02
C PHE A 264 23.34 -0.77 -32.52
N THR A 265 24.35 -0.05 -33.01
CA THR A 265 24.75 -0.03 -34.42
C THR A 265 26.08 -0.76 -34.61
N ASN A 266 26.14 -1.67 -35.58
CA ASN A 266 27.34 -2.43 -35.93
C ASN A 266 28.03 -3.13 -34.73
N GLY A 267 27.24 -3.60 -33.76
CA GLY A 267 27.73 -4.23 -32.54
C GLY A 267 27.78 -5.75 -32.61
N ALA A 268 28.24 -6.40 -31.54
CA ALA A 268 28.29 -7.86 -31.42
C ALA A 268 27.05 -8.46 -30.72
N PHE A 269 26.08 -7.64 -30.33
CA PHE A 269 24.93 -8.06 -29.54
C PHE A 269 23.78 -8.55 -30.43
N PRO A 270 23.47 -9.86 -30.43
CA PRO A 270 22.41 -10.40 -31.26
C PRO A 270 21.01 -10.06 -30.73
N ASP A 271 20.89 -9.77 -29.43
CA ASP A 271 19.62 -9.53 -28.75
C ASP A 271 19.47 -8.07 -28.34
N PHE A 272 18.24 -7.65 -28.03
CA PHE A 272 17.94 -6.27 -27.65
C PHE A 272 16.91 -6.20 -26.53
N THR A 273 17.22 -5.43 -25.49
CA THR A 273 16.25 -5.05 -24.47
C THR A 273 15.72 -3.66 -24.82
N THR A 274 14.40 -3.51 -24.92
CA THR A 274 13.79 -2.20 -25.21
C THR A 274 14.09 -1.20 -24.08
N PRO A 275 13.90 0.11 -24.28
CA PRO A 275 13.64 1.01 -23.15
C PRO A 275 12.24 0.76 -22.57
N VAL A 276 11.92 1.41 -21.46
CA VAL A 276 10.53 1.52 -20.99
C VAL A 276 9.73 2.28 -22.05
N LEU A 277 8.63 1.69 -22.52
CA LEU A 277 7.85 2.23 -23.63
C LEU A 277 6.59 2.94 -23.13
N THR A 278 6.28 4.06 -23.78
CA THR A 278 5.02 4.80 -23.59
C THR A 278 4.07 4.67 -24.78
N ASP A 279 4.61 4.27 -25.94
CA ASP A 279 3.91 4.23 -27.22
C ASP A 279 4.25 2.94 -27.97
N THR A 280 3.38 2.54 -28.90
CA THR A 280 3.58 1.33 -29.71
C THR A 280 4.77 1.51 -30.66
N VAL A 281 5.71 0.56 -30.61
CA VAL A 281 6.94 0.54 -31.42
C VAL A 281 7.13 -0.84 -32.01
N ARG A 282 7.72 -0.91 -33.21
CA ARG A 282 8.23 -2.16 -33.78
C ARG A 282 9.75 -2.13 -33.90
N TYR A 283 10.36 -3.29 -33.75
CA TYR A 283 11.81 -3.48 -33.81
C TYR A 283 12.19 -4.47 -34.90
N ARG A 284 13.34 -4.25 -35.53
CA ARG A 284 13.99 -5.22 -36.43
C ARG A 284 15.50 -5.17 -36.27
N ARG A 285 16.18 -6.20 -36.75
CA ARG A 285 17.64 -6.34 -36.69
C ARG A 285 18.23 -6.53 -38.09
N ILE A 286 19.26 -5.77 -38.39
CA ILE A 286 20.09 -5.92 -39.59
C ILE A 286 21.36 -6.66 -39.18
N VAL A 287 21.67 -7.76 -39.87
CA VAL A 287 22.92 -8.50 -39.72
C VAL A 287 23.81 -8.19 -40.90
N ARG A 288 25.08 -7.88 -40.65
CA ARG A 288 26.13 -7.74 -41.67
C ARG A 288 27.25 -8.73 -41.40
N SER A 289 27.87 -9.24 -42.46
CA SER A 289 29.05 -10.11 -42.41
C SER A 289 29.80 -9.97 -43.73
N SER A 290 30.99 -9.36 -43.66
CA SER A 290 31.71 -8.89 -44.86
C SER A 290 30.76 -8.12 -45.80
N ALA A 291 30.63 -8.52 -47.06
CA ALA A 291 29.79 -7.90 -48.07
C ALA A 291 28.30 -8.30 -47.97
N CYS A 292 27.95 -9.29 -47.14
CA CYS A 292 26.58 -9.75 -46.98
C CYS A 292 25.80 -8.92 -45.96
N MET A 293 24.52 -8.68 -46.28
CA MET A 293 23.55 -8.03 -45.40
C MET A 293 22.24 -8.81 -45.40
N SER A 294 21.61 -8.93 -44.25
CA SER A 294 20.27 -9.52 -44.11
C SER A 294 19.44 -8.72 -43.12
N ILE A 295 18.16 -8.53 -43.40
CA ILE A 295 17.20 -7.79 -42.55
C ILE A 295 16.18 -8.79 -42.01
N SER A 296 15.93 -8.76 -40.70
CA SER A 296 15.00 -9.67 -40.05
C SER A 296 13.53 -9.32 -40.31
N ASN A 297 12.63 -10.22 -39.90
CA ASN A 297 11.24 -9.84 -39.61
C ASN A 297 11.20 -8.76 -38.52
N ALA A 298 10.09 -8.03 -38.46
CA ALA A 298 9.81 -7.07 -37.40
C ALA A 298 8.99 -7.72 -36.28
N VAL A 299 9.17 -7.23 -35.05
CA VAL A 299 8.37 -7.59 -33.87
C VAL A 299 7.65 -6.33 -33.37
N TRP A 300 6.36 -6.44 -33.12
CA TRP A 300 5.52 -5.40 -32.54
C TRP A 300 5.51 -5.48 -31.02
N ILE A 301 5.71 -4.33 -30.38
CA ILE A 301 5.38 -4.13 -28.97
C ILE A 301 4.20 -3.14 -28.92
N HIS A 302 3.00 -3.69 -28.80
CA HIS A 302 1.78 -2.91 -28.62
C HIS A 302 1.72 -2.37 -27.20
N VAL A 303 1.53 -1.06 -27.06
CA VAL A 303 1.49 -0.39 -25.75
C VAL A 303 0.10 0.19 -25.55
N HIS A 304 -0.61 -0.31 -24.54
CA HIS A 304 -1.87 0.28 -24.08
C HIS A 304 -1.59 1.51 -23.21
N GLU A 305 -2.45 2.52 -23.30
CA GLU A 305 -2.36 3.70 -22.44
C GLU A 305 -2.62 3.34 -20.98
N THR A 306 -2.02 4.06 -20.04
CA THR A 306 -2.29 3.82 -18.61
C THR A 306 -3.78 4.04 -18.28
N VAL A 307 -4.32 3.24 -17.37
CA VAL A 307 -5.69 3.44 -16.88
C VAL A 307 -5.72 4.64 -15.93
N SER A 308 -6.49 5.65 -16.30
CA SER A 308 -6.70 6.90 -15.58
C SER A 308 -8.16 7.06 -15.15
N ASN A 309 -8.47 8.07 -14.33
CA ASN A 309 -9.83 8.34 -13.81
C ASN A 309 -10.49 7.16 -13.06
N ASN A 310 -9.70 6.22 -12.53
CA ASN A 310 -10.21 5.21 -11.61
C ASN A 310 -10.39 5.79 -10.19
N THR A 311 -11.18 6.85 -10.08
CA THR A 311 -11.45 7.55 -8.82
C THR A 311 -12.80 7.13 -8.25
N ILE A 312 -12.85 6.94 -6.94
CA ILE A 312 -14.05 6.58 -6.18
C ILE A 312 -14.29 7.59 -5.06
N SER A 313 -15.55 7.81 -4.70
CA SER A 313 -15.95 8.72 -3.63
C SER A 313 -17.28 8.27 -3.02
N LEU A 314 -17.59 8.77 -1.83
CA LEU A 314 -18.93 8.66 -1.24
C LEU A 314 -19.77 9.83 -1.78
N LEU A 315 -20.65 9.54 -2.76
CA LEU A 315 -21.45 10.49 -3.55
C LEU A 315 -20.69 11.63 -4.28
N ALA A 316 -21.32 12.18 -5.32
CA ALA A 316 -20.90 13.41 -5.96
C ALA A 316 -21.30 14.62 -5.09
N GLY A 317 -20.34 15.45 -4.67
CA GLY A 317 -20.63 16.73 -3.97
C GLY A 317 -20.36 16.79 -2.46
N GLY A 318 -19.73 15.77 -1.85
CA GLY A 318 -19.14 15.89 -0.50
C GLY A 318 -20.11 15.81 0.70
N LEU A 319 -21.29 15.21 0.53
CA LEU A 319 -22.18 14.85 1.65
C LEU A 319 -21.75 13.50 2.25
N ALA A 320 -21.76 13.38 3.60
CA ALA A 320 -21.01 12.34 4.32
C ALA A 320 -21.75 11.01 4.52
N ASP A 321 -20.98 9.92 4.40
CA ASP A 321 -20.83 8.92 5.47
C ASP A 321 -19.36 8.44 5.57
N THR A 322 -18.50 9.23 6.21
CA THR A 322 -17.18 8.76 6.67
C THR A 322 -17.26 8.01 8.00
N THR A 323 -18.41 8.08 8.68
CA THR A 323 -18.68 7.50 9.98
C THR A 323 -20.13 7.08 10.06
N VAL A 324 -20.39 5.80 10.24
CA VAL A 324 -21.71 5.20 10.41
C VAL A 324 -21.78 4.48 11.74
N CYS A 325 -22.99 4.07 12.11
CA CYS A 325 -23.26 3.33 13.33
C CYS A 325 -23.29 1.82 13.06
N SER A 326 -22.88 1.01 14.05
CA SER A 326 -22.81 -0.44 13.86
C SER A 326 -24.17 -1.02 13.48
N GLY A 327 -24.21 -1.76 12.37
CA GLY A 327 -25.42 -2.32 11.76
C GLY A 327 -26.06 -1.44 10.68
N SER A 328 -25.59 -0.21 10.46
CA SER A 328 -26.11 0.66 9.40
C SER A 328 -25.52 0.32 8.03
N THR A 329 -26.34 0.48 6.98
CA THR A 329 -25.90 0.45 5.57
C THR A 329 -25.34 1.82 5.18
N PRO A 330 -24.06 1.93 4.81
CA PRO A 330 -23.48 3.19 4.35
C PRO A 330 -24.07 3.64 3.01
N HIS A 331 -23.80 4.89 2.64
CA HIS A 331 -24.11 5.39 1.31
C HIS A 331 -23.36 4.63 0.20
N ARG A 332 -23.97 4.62 -1.00
CA ARG A 332 -23.35 4.09 -2.22
C ARG A 332 -22.02 4.80 -2.50
N ILE A 333 -20.99 4.01 -2.76
CA ILE A 333 -19.71 4.50 -3.27
C ILE A 333 -19.88 4.72 -4.77
N THR A 334 -19.76 5.98 -5.19
CA THR A 334 -19.79 6.40 -6.59
C THR A 334 -18.37 6.43 -7.15
N GLY A 335 -18.23 6.40 -8.47
CA GLY A 335 -16.93 6.54 -9.11
C GLY A 335 -17.03 7.08 -10.53
N LEU A 336 -15.93 7.63 -11.03
CA LEU A 336 -15.85 7.99 -12.44
C LEU A 336 -15.65 6.74 -13.29
N SER A 337 -16.04 6.81 -14.55
CA SER A 337 -15.63 5.81 -15.55
C SER A 337 -14.15 5.99 -15.83
N ALA A 338 -13.39 4.92 -15.75
CA ALA A 338 -11.97 4.94 -16.08
C ALA A 338 -11.76 5.24 -17.58
N THR A 339 -10.59 5.79 -17.90
CA THR A 339 -10.15 6.20 -19.24
C THR A 339 -8.75 5.66 -19.54
N GLY A 340 -8.32 5.63 -20.80
CA GLY A 340 -7.05 5.04 -21.23
C GLY A 340 -7.17 3.57 -21.62
N GLY A 341 -6.15 2.76 -21.34
CA GLY A 341 -6.14 1.33 -21.64
C GLY A 341 -6.08 1.03 -23.15
N THR A 342 -6.96 0.16 -23.64
CA THR A 342 -7.02 -0.19 -25.09
C THR A 342 -7.67 0.91 -25.94
N GLY A 343 -8.38 1.86 -25.33
CA GLY A 343 -9.19 2.86 -26.04
C GLY A 343 -10.49 2.33 -26.65
N ALA A 344 -10.81 1.03 -26.51
CA ALA A 344 -12.05 0.47 -27.02
C ALA A 344 -13.25 0.82 -26.11
N PRO A 345 -14.42 1.22 -26.66
CA PRO A 345 -15.60 1.49 -25.88
C PRO A 345 -16.05 0.25 -25.06
N GLY A 346 -16.17 0.40 -23.74
CA GLY A 346 -16.68 -0.65 -22.85
C GLY A 346 -15.68 -1.74 -22.46
N ASP A 347 -14.38 -1.56 -22.71
CA ASP A 347 -13.32 -2.53 -22.35
C ASP A 347 -13.02 -2.60 -20.84
N PHE A 348 -13.40 -1.59 -20.06
CA PHE A 348 -13.07 -1.58 -18.64
C PHE A 348 -13.84 -2.64 -17.84
N ILE A 349 -13.09 -3.53 -17.21
CA ILE A 349 -13.60 -4.48 -16.21
C ILE A 349 -13.29 -3.92 -14.82
N TYR A 350 -14.33 -3.76 -14.00
CA TYR A 350 -14.17 -3.34 -12.61
C TYR A 350 -14.31 -4.52 -11.65
N LEU A 351 -13.57 -4.46 -10.55
CA LEU A 351 -13.72 -5.38 -9.42
C LEU A 351 -13.51 -4.63 -8.11
N TRP A 352 -14.49 -4.71 -7.21
CA TRP A 352 -14.38 -4.11 -5.89
C TRP A 352 -13.71 -5.06 -4.89
N SER A 353 -13.04 -4.49 -3.90
CA SER A 353 -12.45 -5.22 -2.77
C SER A 353 -12.70 -4.47 -1.46
N SER A 354 -12.76 -5.21 -0.37
CA SER A 354 -12.87 -4.66 0.99
C SER A 354 -11.70 -5.07 1.87
N SER A 355 -11.35 -4.25 2.86
CA SER A 355 -10.29 -4.53 3.82
C SER A 355 -10.63 -4.01 5.22
N PRO A 356 -10.36 -4.78 6.29
CA PRO A 356 -10.51 -4.29 7.66
C PRO A 356 -9.37 -3.35 8.10
N ASP A 357 -8.21 -3.39 7.44
CA ASP A 357 -6.96 -2.77 7.90
C ASP A 357 -6.22 -1.93 6.84
N ASN A 358 -6.78 -1.82 5.63
CA ASN A 358 -6.18 -1.15 4.46
C ASN A 358 -4.93 -1.84 3.89
N THR A 359 -4.65 -3.08 4.28
CA THR A 359 -3.48 -3.85 3.84
C THR A 359 -3.85 -5.22 3.29
N ALA A 360 -4.75 -5.94 3.97
CA ALA A 360 -5.28 -7.24 3.53
C ALA A 360 -6.63 -7.03 2.83
N TRP A 361 -6.68 -7.31 1.53
CA TRP A 361 -7.86 -7.06 0.69
C TRP A 361 -8.56 -8.36 0.31
N THR A 362 -9.88 -8.39 0.47
CA THR A 362 -10.75 -9.47 0.01
C THR A 362 -11.55 -8.99 -1.20
N GLU A 363 -11.47 -9.71 -2.30
CA GLU A 363 -12.22 -9.40 -3.52
C GLU A 363 -13.72 -9.68 -3.33
N LEU A 364 -14.55 -8.89 -4.03
CA LEU A 364 -16.01 -8.99 -4.03
C LEU A 364 -16.46 -9.37 -5.46
N PRO A 365 -16.47 -10.65 -5.85
CA PRO A 365 -16.56 -11.07 -7.26
C PRO A 365 -17.81 -10.60 -8.01
N SER A 366 -18.92 -10.38 -7.30
CA SER A 366 -20.18 -9.91 -7.89
C SER A 366 -20.26 -8.38 -8.01
N ALA A 367 -19.30 -7.65 -7.44
CA ALA A 367 -19.27 -6.20 -7.48
C ALA A 367 -18.36 -5.74 -8.64
N THR A 368 -18.96 -5.65 -9.83
CA THR A 368 -18.26 -5.30 -11.09
C THR A 368 -18.70 -3.98 -11.72
N GLY A 369 -19.55 -3.22 -11.00
CA GLY A 369 -20.02 -1.92 -11.47
C GLY A 369 -19.00 -0.81 -11.27
N VAL A 370 -19.22 0.30 -12.01
CA VAL A 370 -18.54 1.59 -11.75
C VAL A 370 -18.82 2.06 -10.32
N GLU A 371 -19.99 1.75 -9.78
CA GLU A 371 -20.39 2.08 -8.42
C GLU A 371 -20.58 0.81 -7.58
N TYR A 372 -20.54 0.96 -6.25
CA TYR A 372 -20.80 -0.14 -5.32
C TYR A 372 -21.63 0.32 -4.13
N GLN A 373 -22.61 -0.49 -3.75
CA GLN A 373 -23.43 -0.30 -2.55
C GLN A 373 -22.97 -1.30 -1.47
N PRO A 374 -22.22 -0.86 -0.44
CA PRO A 374 -21.92 -1.71 0.69
C PRO A 374 -23.18 -2.16 1.42
N GLY A 375 -23.16 -3.38 1.98
CA GLY A 375 -24.16 -3.84 2.95
C GLY A 375 -24.02 -3.18 4.32
N ALA A 376 -24.79 -3.65 5.30
CA ALA A 376 -24.69 -3.19 6.68
C ALA A 376 -23.31 -3.56 7.27
N LEU A 377 -22.66 -2.60 7.95
CA LEU A 377 -21.32 -2.78 8.51
C LEU A 377 -21.35 -2.80 10.04
N THR A 378 -20.62 -3.73 10.66
CA THR A 378 -20.44 -3.81 12.12
C THR A 378 -19.04 -3.38 12.59
N SER A 379 -18.13 -3.13 11.64
CA SER A 379 -16.74 -2.74 11.89
C SER A 379 -16.23 -1.80 10.79
N THR A 380 -15.30 -0.92 11.14
CA THR A 380 -14.63 -0.02 10.19
C THR A 380 -14.07 -0.82 9.03
N THR A 381 -14.40 -0.42 7.81
CA THR A 381 -14.07 -1.17 6.59
C THR A 381 -13.60 -0.20 5.50
N TRP A 382 -12.57 -0.58 4.78
CA TRP A 382 -12.04 0.12 3.61
C TRP A 382 -12.55 -0.55 2.34
N PHE A 383 -12.80 0.25 1.31
CA PHE A 383 -13.19 -0.23 -0.02
C PHE A 383 -12.30 0.38 -1.09
N ARG A 384 -11.93 -0.41 -2.09
CA ARG A 384 -11.24 0.07 -3.30
C ARG A 384 -11.79 -0.61 -4.54
N ARG A 385 -11.58 0.01 -5.70
CA ARG A 385 -11.99 -0.50 -7.01
C ARG A 385 -10.75 -0.71 -7.87
N ARG A 386 -10.58 -1.93 -8.39
CA ARG A 386 -9.64 -2.23 -9.46
C ARG A 386 -10.32 -2.01 -10.80
N ALA A 387 -9.65 -1.32 -11.72
CA ALA A 387 -10.04 -1.16 -13.11
C ALA A 387 -8.99 -1.83 -14.01
N VAL A 388 -9.44 -2.70 -14.91
CA VAL A 388 -8.58 -3.43 -15.86
C VAL A 388 -9.05 -3.10 -17.28
N SER A 389 -8.11 -2.80 -18.16
CA SER A 389 -8.34 -2.59 -19.60
C SER A 389 -7.12 -3.07 -20.37
N GLY A 390 -7.28 -4.17 -21.12
CA GLY A 390 -6.17 -4.95 -21.64
C GLY A 390 -5.13 -5.30 -20.55
N GLU A 391 -3.85 -5.12 -20.86
CA GLU A 391 -2.72 -5.34 -19.93
C GLU A 391 -2.58 -4.27 -18.82
N CYS A 392 -3.38 -3.21 -18.84
CA CYS A 392 -3.27 -2.13 -17.86
C CYS A 392 -4.23 -2.32 -16.69
N ILE A 393 -3.68 -2.20 -15.47
CA ILE A 393 -4.41 -2.29 -14.21
C ILE A 393 -4.22 -0.99 -13.44
N SER A 394 -5.30 -0.45 -12.91
CA SER A 394 -5.28 0.67 -11.96
C SER A 394 -6.10 0.30 -10.73
N GLU A 395 -5.57 0.63 -9.56
CA GLU A 395 -6.31 0.54 -8.30
C GLU A 395 -6.65 1.94 -7.80
N SER A 396 -7.89 2.15 -7.37
CA SER A 396 -8.32 3.43 -6.85
C SER A 396 -7.72 3.68 -5.47
N GLU A 397 -7.59 4.95 -5.09
CA GLU A 397 -7.42 5.30 -3.68
C GLU A 397 -8.58 4.72 -2.85
N PRO A 398 -8.29 4.15 -1.66
CA PRO A 398 -9.31 3.46 -0.88
C PRO A 398 -10.18 4.44 -0.10
N VAL A 399 -11.47 4.13 0.01
CA VAL A 399 -12.44 4.87 0.82
C VAL A 399 -12.61 4.17 2.17
N ARG A 400 -12.41 4.90 3.27
CA ARG A 400 -12.63 4.41 4.65
C ARG A 400 -14.02 4.74 5.14
N ILE A 401 -14.77 3.73 5.56
CA ILE A 401 -16.04 3.89 6.29
C ILE A 401 -15.80 3.51 7.75
N THR A 402 -15.81 4.50 8.64
CA THR A 402 -15.63 4.30 10.09
C THR A 402 -16.93 3.79 10.68
N VAL A 403 -16.90 2.74 11.50
CA VAL A 403 -18.09 2.26 12.22
C VAL A 403 -17.93 2.55 13.70
N LEU A 404 -18.86 3.35 14.25
CA LEU A 404 -18.92 3.62 15.69
C LEU A 404 -19.37 2.35 16.44
N PRO A 405 -18.73 2.00 17.57
CA PRO A 405 -19.18 0.89 18.40
C PRO A 405 -20.61 1.09 18.90
N VAL A 406 -21.32 0.00 19.17
CA VAL A 406 -22.66 0.05 19.76
C VAL A 406 -22.61 0.76 21.13
N ILE A 407 -23.60 1.61 21.43
CA ILE A 407 -23.72 2.24 22.75
C ILE A 407 -24.00 1.16 23.80
N ALA A 408 -23.10 1.02 24.77
CA ALA A 408 -23.19 0.06 25.86
C ALA A 408 -23.29 0.74 27.23
N ASN A 409 -23.68 -0.03 28.24
CA ASN A 409 -23.85 0.41 29.64
C ASN A 409 -24.84 1.56 29.83
N ASN A 410 -25.84 1.73 28.96
CA ASN A 410 -26.94 2.66 29.21
C ASN A 410 -27.92 2.08 30.25
N THR A 411 -27.48 1.92 31.50
CA THR A 411 -28.27 1.29 32.57
C THR A 411 -28.58 2.31 33.65
N ILE A 412 -29.86 2.52 33.93
CA ILE A 412 -30.34 3.42 34.97
C ILE A 412 -30.61 2.63 36.26
N ALA A 413 -30.35 3.25 37.41
CA ALA A 413 -30.53 2.63 38.72
C ALA A 413 -31.34 3.52 39.67
N GLY A 414 -31.67 2.95 40.83
CA GLY A 414 -32.37 3.63 41.91
C GLY A 414 -33.88 3.44 41.82
N ASP A 415 -34.35 2.19 41.89
CA ASP A 415 -35.76 1.93 42.15
C ASP A 415 -36.12 2.59 43.49
N GLN A 416 -37.29 3.21 43.52
CA GLN A 416 -37.67 4.08 44.63
C GLN A 416 -39.11 3.82 45.03
N VAL A 417 -39.34 3.86 46.33
CA VAL A 417 -40.66 3.90 46.93
C VAL A 417 -40.77 5.26 47.62
N VAL A 418 -41.73 6.08 47.21
CA VAL A 418 -41.82 7.50 47.60
C VAL A 418 -43.21 7.77 48.14
N CYS A 419 -43.33 8.48 49.28
CA CYS A 419 -44.64 8.80 49.83
C CYS A 419 -45.41 9.79 48.96
N LYS A 420 -46.74 9.74 49.03
CA LYS A 420 -47.65 10.66 48.35
C LYS A 420 -47.25 12.13 48.62
N SER A 421 -46.93 12.85 47.55
CA SER A 421 -46.51 14.27 47.51
C SER A 421 -45.02 14.54 47.68
N ASP A 422 -44.21 13.52 47.97
CA ASP A 422 -42.76 13.66 47.98
C ASP A 422 -42.19 13.67 46.55
N ILE A 423 -41.04 14.32 46.42
CA ILE A 423 -40.27 14.38 45.17
C ILE A 423 -39.29 13.19 45.18
N PRO A 424 -39.32 12.30 44.15
CA PRO A 424 -38.34 11.21 44.05
C PRO A 424 -36.90 11.73 44.02
N ALA A 425 -35.95 10.94 44.51
CA ALA A 425 -34.53 11.22 44.37
C ALA A 425 -34.11 11.26 42.89
N LEU A 426 -33.06 12.02 42.61
CA LEU A 426 -32.47 12.18 41.28
C LEU A 426 -32.15 10.83 40.63
N LEU A 427 -32.69 10.59 39.44
CA LEU A 427 -32.37 9.41 38.64
C LEU A 427 -31.02 9.58 37.95
N THR A 428 -30.16 8.58 38.11
CA THR A 428 -28.78 8.60 37.64
C THR A 428 -28.41 7.29 36.95
N GLN A 429 -27.27 7.31 36.29
CA GLN A 429 -26.62 6.11 35.76
C GLN A 429 -26.31 5.12 36.90
N ALA A 430 -26.39 3.81 36.62
CA ALA A 430 -26.02 2.79 37.58
C ALA A 430 -24.59 2.96 38.13
N PRO A 431 -24.37 2.82 39.46
CA PRO A 431 -23.04 2.98 40.05
C PRO A 431 -21.98 2.11 39.40
N GLY A 432 -20.79 2.66 39.20
CA GLY A 432 -19.64 1.95 38.61
C GLY A 432 -19.74 1.70 37.10
N GLN A 433 -20.76 2.24 36.42
CA GLN A 433 -20.93 2.12 34.97
C GLN A 433 -20.80 3.49 34.29
N SER A 434 -20.05 3.55 33.19
CA SER A 434 -20.05 4.70 32.27
C SER A 434 -20.56 4.25 30.90
N ILE A 435 -21.34 5.11 30.25
CA ILE A 435 -21.80 4.85 28.89
C ILE A 435 -20.58 4.82 27.96
N THR A 436 -20.49 3.78 27.15
CA THR A 436 -19.40 3.58 26.18
C THR A 436 -19.97 3.38 24.78
N GLY A 437 -19.12 3.47 23.75
CA GLY A 437 -19.53 3.35 22.35
C GLY A 437 -20.05 4.66 21.75
N GLY A 438 -20.70 4.57 20.59
CA GLY A 438 -21.06 5.74 19.79
C GLY A 438 -19.83 6.57 19.43
N SER A 439 -20.00 7.90 19.38
CA SER A 439 -18.90 8.85 19.18
C SER A 439 -18.21 9.25 20.49
N GLY A 440 -18.63 8.70 21.65
CA GLY A 440 -18.24 9.16 22.98
C GLY A 440 -18.92 10.46 23.42
N SER A 441 -19.70 11.10 22.55
CA SER A 441 -20.59 12.22 22.88
C SER A 441 -22.04 11.75 22.81
N TYR A 442 -22.82 12.09 23.82
CA TYR A 442 -24.16 11.54 23.99
C TYR A 442 -25.20 12.65 24.17
N THR A 443 -26.36 12.47 23.55
CA THR A 443 -27.57 13.24 23.80
C THR A 443 -28.56 12.34 24.55
N TYR A 444 -29.25 12.92 25.53
CA TYR A 444 -30.10 12.17 26.46
C TYR A 444 -31.55 12.63 26.32
N LEU A 445 -32.48 11.68 26.35
CA LEU A 445 -33.90 11.95 26.48
C LEU A 445 -34.52 10.94 27.46
N TRP A 446 -34.95 11.44 28.61
CA TRP A 446 -35.74 10.67 29.55
C TRP A 446 -37.18 10.56 29.09
N GLN A 447 -37.71 9.34 29.16
CA GLN A 447 -39.09 9.01 28.82
C GLN A 447 -39.78 8.45 30.06
N GLN A 448 -41.08 8.72 30.18
CA GLN A 448 -41.92 8.23 31.26
C GLN A 448 -43.12 7.44 30.70
N SER A 449 -43.65 6.54 31.51
CA SER A 449 -44.79 5.68 31.17
C SER A 449 -45.57 5.30 32.42
N ALA A 450 -46.91 5.33 32.36
CA ALA A 450 -47.78 4.87 33.43
C ALA A 450 -48.15 3.38 33.31
N ASP A 451 -48.09 2.82 32.11
CA ASP A 451 -48.50 1.44 31.78
C ASP A 451 -47.32 0.50 31.47
N GLY A 452 -46.12 1.06 31.20
CA GLY A 452 -44.92 0.36 30.75
C GLY A 452 -44.84 0.10 29.24
N SER A 453 -45.90 0.38 28.49
CA SER A 453 -45.99 0.16 27.04
C SER A 453 -45.96 1.46 26.24
N SER A 454 -46.61 2.51 26.73
CA SER A 454 -46.74 3.81 26.08
C SER A 454 -45.74 4.78 26.69
N TRP A 455 -44.76 5.20 25.89
CA TRP A 455 -43.64 6.03 26.36
C TRP A 455 -43.71 7.43 25.75
N VAL A 456 -43.70 8.45 26.60
CA VAL A 456 -43.66 9.88 26.21
C VAL A 456 -42.44 10.54 26.83
N PRO A 457 -41.95 11.68 26.30
CA PRO A 457 -40.92 12.46 26.98
C PRO A 457 -41.31 12.75 28.44
N ALA A 458 -40.38 12.55 29.37
CA ALA A 458 -40.64 12.76 30.78
C ALA A 458 -40.91 14.25 31.07
N GLN A 459 -41.72 14.55 32.09
CA GLN A 459 -42.05 15.93 32.43
C GLN A 459 -40.84 16.70 32.99
N GLY A 460 -40.81 18.03 32.84
CA GLY A 460 -39.68 18.86 33.28
C GLY A 460 -38.46 18.75 32.36
N THR A 461 -37.27 19.04 32.90
CA THR A 461 -36.01 18.98 32.13
C THR A 461 -35.57 17.52 31.96
N ASN A 462 -35.89 16.95 30.81
CA ASN A 462 -35.68 15.52 30.51
C ASN A 462 -34.47 15.24 29.61
N ASN A 463 -33.66 16.24 29.31
CA ASN A 463 -32.57 16.19 28.34
C ASN A 463 -31.25 16.79 28.87
N SER A 464 -31.03 16.72 30.18
CA SER A 464 -29.80 17.20 30.82
C SER A 464 -28.55 16.56 30.21
N SER A 465 -27.54 17.37 29.91
CA SER A 465 -26.30 16.93 29.25
C SER A 465 -25.45 15.97 30.07
N ASN A 466 -25.62 15.94 31.40
CA ASN A 466 -24.98 14.97 32.30
C ASN A 466 -25.74 13.63 32.41
N GLY A 467 -26.85 13.48 31.69
CA GLY A 467 -27.64 12.25 31.65
C GLY A 467 -28.48 11.95 32.90
N THR A 468 -28.58 12.88 33.85
CA THR A 468 -29.42 12.75 35.05
C THR A 468 -30.81 13.35 34.83
N TYR A 469 -31.78 12.92 35.65
CA TYR A 469 -33.16 13.42 35.60
C TYR A 469 -33.76 13.53 36.99
N GLN A 470 -34.42 14.65 37.27
CA GLN A 470 -35.14 14.89 38.51
C GLN A 470 -36.64 14.74 38.24
N PRO A 471 -37.28 13.64 38.67
CA PRO A 471 -38.72 13.49 38.54
C PRO A 471 -39.46 14.56 39.37
N PRO A 472 -40.59 15.09 38.89
CA PRO A 472 -41.48 15.90 39.72
C PRO A 472 -42.19 15.04 40.78
N ALA A 473 -42.88 15.69 41.73
CA ALA A 473 -43.71 15.00 42.70
C ALA A 473 -44.76 14.10 42.02
N MET A 474 -44.91 12.87 42.54
CA MET A 474 -45.65 11.83 41.83
C MET A 474 -47.16 11.89 42.06
N THR A 475 -47.92 11.87 40.96
CA THR A 475 -49.38 11.71 41.01
C THR A 475 -49.80 10.24 41.01
N ASN A 476 -49.06 9.36 40.34
CA ASN A 476 -49.24 7.89 40.28
C ASN A 476 -47.87 7.19 40.26
N THR A 477 -47.84 5.87 40.43
CA THR A 477 -46.66 5.03 40.11
C THR A 477 -46.27 5.24 38.64
N MET A 478 -44.98 5.46 38.38
CA MET A 478 -44.46 5.81 37.06
C MET A 478 -43.21 4.99 36.74
N ARG A 479 -43.07 4.61 35.47
CA ARG A 479 -41.88 3.96 34.93
C ARG A 479 -41.07 4.94 34.09
N TYR A 480 -39.76 4.87 34.20
CA TYR A 480 -38.82 5.72 33.49
C TYR A 480 -37.83 4.89 32.69
N ARG A 481 -37.41 5.43 31.55
CA ARG A 481 -36.27 4.91 30.77
C ARG A 481 -35.54 6.07 30.11
N ARG A 482 -34.27 5.86 29.75
CA ARG A 482 -33.43 6.84 29.09
C ARG A 482 -33.09 6.40 27.67
N PHE A 483 -33.48 7.21 26.71
CA PHE A 483 -33.06 7.09 25.32
C PHE A 483 -31.77 7.90 25.13
N VAL A 484 -30.73 7.25 24.64
CA VAL A 484 -29.41 7.84 24.40
C VAL A 484 -29.13 7.79 22.91
N THR A 485 -28.73 8.93 22.36
CA THR A 485 -28.31 9.06 20.97
C THR A 485 -26.86 9.55 20.89
N SER A 486 -26.17 9.18 19.81
CA SER A 486 -24.75 9.49 19.60
C SER A 486 -24.40 9.48 18.11
N GLY A 487 -23.24 10.06 17.77
CA GLY A 487 -22.80 10.18 16.39
C GLY A 487 -23.45 11.34 15.62
N ALA A 488 -22.99 11.57 14.39
CA ALA A 488 -23.59 12.58 13.52
C ALA A 488 -25.04 12.19 13.21
N PHE A 489 -25.95 13.18 13.26
CA PHE A 489 -27.38 13.00 13.02
C PHE A 489 -28.02 11.89 13.88
N ASP A 490 -27.49 11.65 15.09
CA ASP A 490 -27.99 10.67 16.05
C ASP A 490 -28.08 9.23 15.49
N CYS A 491 -27.16 8.83 14.60
CA CYS A 491 -27.22 7.51 13.96
C CYS A 491 -27.09 6.33 14.94
N CYS A 492 -26.48 6.54 16.12
CA CYS A 492 -26.35 5.53 17.16
C CYS A 492 -27.45 5.81 18.17
N SER A 493 -28.22 4.80 18.54
CA SER A 493 -29.21 4.93 19.61
C SER A 493 -29.23 3.72 20.53
N SER A 494 -29.60 3.95 21.79
CA SER A 494 -29.75 2.90 22.80
C SER A 494 -30.85 3.28 23.79
N LEU A 495 -31.67 2.31 24.15
CA LEU A 495 -32.65 2.42 25.23
C LEU A 495 -32.11 1.75 26.48
N SER A 496 -32.29 2.38 27.63
CA SER A 496 -31.93 1.78 28.92
C SER A 496 -32.90 0.68 29.33
N ASN A 497 -32.57 -0.01 30.43
CA ASN A 497 -33.57 -0.71 31.23
C ASN A 497 -34.70 0.24 31.67
N VAL A 498 -35.82 -0.35 32.06
CA VAL A 498 -36.95 0.36 32.67
C VAL A 498 -36.77 0.37 34.18
N LEU A 499 -36.98 1.53 34.80
CA LEU A 499 -36.96 1.75 36.25
C LEU A 499 -38.37 2.08 36.71
N GLU A 500 -38.86 1.45 37.79
CA GLU A 500 -40.19 1.71 38.32
C GLU A 500 -40.09 2.48 39.64
N ILE A 501 -40.74 3.64 39.69
CA ILE A 501 -40.89 4.41 40.94
C ILE A 501 -42.30 4.18 41.46
N VAL A 502 -42.39 3.55 42.63
CA VAL A 502 -43.64 3.20 43.28
C VAL A 502 -44.09 4.35 44.16
N LYS A 503 -45.30 4.83 43.93
CA LYS A 503 -45.96 5.77 44.83
C LYS A 503 -46.56 5.00 46.00
N ASP A 504 -46.06 5.27 47.20
CA ASP A 504 -46.62 4.78 48.45
C ASP A 504 -47.59 5.81 49.04
N SER A 505 -48.53 5.37 49.85
CA SER A 505 -49.48 6.25 50.53
C SER A 505 -49.98 5.60 51.81
N LEU A 506 -50.11 6.41 52.86
CA LEU A 506 -50.88 6.01 54.03
C LEU A 506 -52.35 5.73 53.61
N PRO A 507 -53.04 4.79 54.28
CA PRO A 507 -54.45 4.52 54.04
C PRO A 507 -55.30 5.79 54.09
N GLU A 508 -56.38 5.81 53.32
CA GLU A 508 -57.33 6.91 53.35
C GLU A 508 -57.96 7.03 54.75
N GLY A 509 -57.87 8.21 55.36
CA GLY A 509 -58.35 8.46 56.73
C GLY A 509 -57.37 8.05 57.84
N TYR A 510 -56.13 7.65 57.52
CA TYR A 510 -55.09 7.34 58.52
C TYR A 510 -54.72 8.63 59.28
N ALA A 511 -55.20 8.74 60.51
CA ALA A 511 -54.90 9.81 61.44
C ALA A 511 -54.25 9.20 62.69
N ILE A 512 -53.40 9.97 63.34
CA ILE A 512 -52.80 9.63 64.63
C ILE A 512 -53.08 10.77 65.59
N SER A 513 -53.16 10.45 66.88
CA SER A 513 -53.11 11.43 67.95
C SER A 513 -51.97 11.12 68.91
N ALA A 514 -51.26 12.15 69.36
CA ALA A 514 -50.31 12.11 70.45
C ALA A 514 -51.02 12.12 71.83
N GLY A 515 -52.35 12.16 71.87
CA GLY A 515 -53.14 12.31 73.08
C GLY A 515 -53.54 13.76 73.31
N ARG A 516 -54.23 14.03 74.44
CA ARG A 516 -54.71 15.38 74.76
C ARG A 516 -53.68 16.17 75.55
N ASP A 517 -53.52 17.43 75.18
CA ASP A 517 -52.79 18.40 75.99
C ASP A 517 -53.22 18.35 77.45
N THR A 518 -52.25 18.29 78.35
CA THR A 518 -52.49 17.98 79.76
C THR A 518 -51.83 19.02 80.66
N ILE A 519 -52.59 19.51 81.65
CA ILE A 519 -52.05 20.27 82.78
C ILE A 519 -51.89 19.30 83.96
N LEU A 520 -50.65 19.09 84.38
CA LEU A 520 -50.31 18.17 85.47
C LEU A 520 -49.95 18.98 86.72
N HIS A 521 -50.79 18.91 87.75
CA HIS A 521 -50.41 19.37 89.08
C HIS A 521 -49.75 18.21 89.84
N SER A 522 -48.42 18.14 89.83
CA SER A 522 -47.68 17.06 90.49
C SER A 522 -46.38 17.56 91.11
N PHE A 523 -45.93 16.93 92.20
CA PHE A 523 -44.58 17.12 92.73
C PHE A 523 -43.59 16.07 92.19
N ASP A 524 -44.08 14.93 91.69
CA ASP A 524 -43.20 13.82 91.30
C ASP A 524 -42.73 13.88 89.85
N HIS A 525 -43.31 14.80 89.06
CA HIS A 525 -42.92 15.11 87.69
C HIS A 525 -42.95 13.88 86.76
N ILE A 526 -43.96 13.04 86.95
CA ILE A 526 -44.21 11.83 86.15
C ILE A 526 -45.55 11.95 85.43
N ILE A 527 -45.59 11.55 84.17
CA ILE A 527 -46.84 11.39 83.41
C ILE A 527 -46.82 10.10 82.59
N ARG A 528 -48.00 9.56 82.30
CA ARG A 528 -48.17 8.49 81.31
C ARG A 528 -48.74 9.10 80.03
N LEU A 529 -47.97 9.07 78.95
CA LEU A 529 -48.43 9.51 77.63
C LEU A 529 -49.36 8.44 77.03
N GLN A 530 -50.28 8.87 76.18
CA GLN A 530 -51.28 8.00 75.55
C GLN A 530 -51.53 8.46 74.11
N ALA A 531 -50.70 7.99 73.18
CA ALA A 531 -50.94 8.15 71.75
C ALA A 531 -51.80 7.01 71.20
N ASP A 532 -52.32 7.23 70.00
CA ASP A 532 -52.91 6.15 69.20
C ASP A 532 -51.83 5.12 68.82
N PRO A 533 -52.07 3.81 69.06
CA PRO A 533 -51.14 2.78 68.65
C PRO A 533 -51.04 2.74 67.11
N PRO A 534 -49.85 2.54 66.54
CA PRO A 534 -49.69 2.40 65.09
C PRO A 534 -50.52 1.22 64.59
N THR A 535 -51.33 1.42 63.54
CA THR A 535 -52.12 0.37 62.89
C THR A 535 -51.51 -0.02 61.55
N ASP A 536 -52.00 -1.10 60.95
CA ASP A 536 -51.60 -1.55 59.60
C ASP A 536 -50.09 -1.68 59.34
N GLY A 537 -49.33 -2.12 60.35
CA GLY A 537 -47.89 -2.38 60.24
C GLY A 537 -47.00 -1.13 60.29
N GLY A 538 -47.54 0.04 60.68
CA GLY A 538 -46.72 1.21 61.02
C GLY A 538 -45.92 1.02 62.30
N ALA A 539 -44.85 1.81 62.47
CA ALA A 539 -44.04 1.86 63.68
C ALA A 539 -44.08 3.29 64.26
N GLY A 540 -44.38 3.39 65.56
CA GLY A 540 -44.51 4.67 66.27
C GLY A 540 -43.29 4.97 67.12
N LYS A 541 -42.96 6.25 67.25
CA LYS A 541 -41.86 6.73 68.08
C LYS A 541 -42.15 8.09 68.69
N TRP A 542 -41.93 8.19 69.99
CA TRP A 542 -41.92 9.42 70.76
C TRP A 542 -40.58 10.13 70.66
N THR A 543 -40.63 11.45 70.52
CA THR A 543 -39.47 12.32 70.61
C THR A 543 -39.76 13.48 71.56
N LEU A 544 -38.84 13.77 72.47
CA LEU A 544 -38.89 14.99 73.28
C LEU A 544 -38.44 16.17 72.42
N VAL A 545 -39.34 17.14 72.20
CA VAL A 545 -39.06 18.35 71.40
C VAL A 545 -38.62 19.51 72.30
N ASN A 546 -39.26 19.67 73.47
CA ASN A 546 -38.98 20.76 74.41
C ASN A 546 -39.25 20.34 75.86
N GLY A 547 -38.51 20.90 76.82
CA GLY A 547 -38.57 20.56 78.25
C GLY A 547 -37.59 19.44 78.63
N THR A 548 -37.95 18.61 79.61
CA THR A 548 -37.17 17.45 80.04
C THR A 548 -38.07 16.25 80.23
N GLY A 549 -37.50 15.06 80.16
CA GLY A 549 -38.26 13.82 80.31
C GLY A 549 -37.49 12.61 79.78
N SER A 550 -37.57 11.50 80.50
CA SER A 550 -37.04 10.22 80.06
C SER A 550 -38.17 9.23 79.88
N PHE A 551 -38.31 8.69 78.66
CA PHE A 551 -39.28 7.65 78.33
C PHE A 551 -38.83 6.30 78.89
N ASP A 552 -39.77 5.52 79.44
CA ASP A 552 -39.52 4.12 79.78
C ASP A 552 -39.30 3.28 78.50
N ASN A 553 -40.09 3.57 77.45
CA ASN A 553 -39.91 3.06 76.09
C ASN A 553 -40.45 4.10 75.10
N ASP A 554 -39.59 4.65 74.24
CA ASP A 554 -39.98 5.68 73.26
C ASP A 554 -40.77 5.11 72.07
N THR A 555 -40.88 3.79 71.92
CA THR A 555 -41.69 3.15 70.86
C THR A 555 -43.06 2.64 71.33
N ASP A 556 -43.35 2.72 72.63
CA ASP A 556 -44.65 2.36 73.20
C ASP A 556 -45.60 3.57 73.16
N ALA A 557 -46.75 3.41 72.50
CA ALA A 557 -47.78 4.45 72.42
C ALA A 557 -48.30 4.87 73.82
N THR A 558 -48.20 3.98 74.82
CA THR A 558 -48.63 4.22 76.21
C THR A 558 -47.46 4.25 77.21
N THR A 559 -46.41 5.00 76.87
CA THR A 559 -45.19 5.07 77.67
C THR A 559 -45.30 6.01 78.87
N ARG A 560 -44.52 5.73 79.91
CA ARG A 560 -44.35 6.64 81.04
C ARG A 560 -43.13 7.52 80.80
N VAL A 561 -43.25 8.80 81.17
CA VAL A 561 -42.17 9.77 81.12
C VAL A 561 -41.90 10.27 82.53
N ASN A 562 -40.63 10.19 82.93
CA ASN A 562 -40.15 10.61 84.25
C ASN A 562 -39.27 11.84 84.14
N GLY A 563 -39.23 12.66 85.21
CA GLY A 563 -38.31 13.79 85.31
C GLY A 563 -38.68 14.94 84.40
N LEU A 564 -39.98 15.25 84.31
CA LEU A 564 -40.49 16.42 83.61
C LEU A 564 -39.98 17.72 84.25
N SER A 565 -39.76 18.75 83.45
CA SER A 565 -39.46 20.09 83.96
C SER A 565 -40.75 20.81 84.34
N GLU A 566 -40.69 21.69 85.34
CA GLU A 566 -41.78 22.65 85.59
C GLU A 566 -42.06 23.49 84.34
N GLY A 567 -43.34 23.82 84.10
CA GLY A 567 -43.77 24.51 82.89
C GLY A 567 -44.04 23.56 81.72
N LEU A 568 -43.89 24.05 80.49
CA LEU A 568 -44.28 23.35 79.28
C LEU A 568 -43.22 22.32 78.84
N ASN A 569 -43.67 21.09 78.59
CA ASN A 569 -42.92 20.02 77.94
C ASN A 569 -43.67 19.61 76.66
N THR A 570 -42.96 19.39 75.56
CA THR A 570 -43.56 19.06 74.25
C THR A 570 -43.02 17.72 73.76
N PHE A 571 -43.93 16.82 73.41
CA PHE A 571 -43.65 15.48 72.89
C PHE A 571 -44.21 15.33 71.48
N LEU A 572 -43.45 14.70 70.57
CA LEU A 572 -43.88 14.42 69.20
C LEU A 572 -44.07 12.92 69.03
N TRP A 573 -45.24 12.50 68.55
CA TRP A 573 -45.51 11.13 68.14
C TRP A 573 -45.39 11.00 66.62
N THR A 574 -44.33 10.34 66.15
CA THR A 574 -44.10 10.07 64.73
C THR A 574 -44.47 8.62 64.42
N VAL A 575 -45.37 8.40 63.46
CA VAL A 575 -45.70 7.06 62.95
C VAL A 575 -45.19 6.93 61.51
N THR A 576 -44.35 5.91 61.28
CA THR A 576 -43.74 5.60 59.99
C THR A 576 -44.32 4.31 59.42
N ARG A 577 -44.77 4.33 58.17
CA ARG A 577 -45.18 3.14 57.40
C ARG A 577 -44.63 3.22 55.98
N GLY A 578 -43.85 2.21 55.59
CA GLY A 578 -43.21 2.20 54.28
C GLY A 578 -42.35 3.44 54.08
N ALA A 579 -42.59 4.19 53.02
CA ALA A 579 -41.90 5.46 52.75
C ALA A 579 -42.58 6.68 53.42
N CYS A 580 -43.74 6.52 54.06
CA CYS A 580 -44.55 7.61 54.58
C CYS A 580 -44.42 7.80 56.10
N THR A 581 -44.45 9.06 56.55
CA THR A 581 -44.51 9.45 57.96
C THR A 581 -45.69 10.38 58.24
N ILE A 582 -46.27 10.30 59.43
CA ILE A 582 -47.25 11.24 59.98
C ILE A 582 -46.89 11.56 61.43
N GLU A 583 -47.15 12.79 61.86
CA GLU A 583 -46.72 13.31 63.15
C GLU A 583 -47.86 14.05 63.86
N ASP A 584 -47.93 13.93 65.19
CA ASP A 584 -48.79 14.74 66.05
C ASP A 584 -48.05 15.17 67.32
N GLU A 585 -48.38 16.34 67.85
CA GLU A 585 -47.72 16.95 69.01
C GLU A 585 -48.60 16.88 70.27
N LEU A 586 -47.98 16.67 71.43
CA LEU A 586 -48.60 16.68 72.74
C LEU A 586 -47.92 17.70 73.66
N LEU A 587 -48.70 18.60 74.25
CA LEU A 587 -48.25 19.61 75.21
C LEU A 587 -48.59 19.21 76.65
N VAL A 588 -47.57 19.14 77.52
CA VAL A 588 -47.73 18.83 78.94
C VAL A 588 -47.21 19.98 79.79
N SER A 589 -48.12 20.68 80.49
CA SER A 589 -47.77 21.77 81.40
C SER A 589 -47.74 21.29 82.85
N VAL A 590 -46.56 21.26 83.46
CA VAL A 590 -46.39 20.83 84.85
C VAL A 590 -46.45 22.04 85.78
N LEU A 591 -47.38 22.01 86.73
CA LEU A 591 -47.61 23.03 87.75
C LEU A 591 -47.41 22.45 89.15
N ASN A 592 -46.99 23.30 90.08
CA ASN A 592 -46.85 22.94 91.49
C ASN A 592 -48.20 22.58 92.14
N LEU A 593 -48.16 21.79 93.23
CA LEU A 593 -49.35 21.51 94.04
C LEU A 593 -49.97 22.80 94.60
N MET A 594 -51.29 22.89 94.53
CA MET A 594 -52.05 24.01 95.08
C MET A 594 -52.65 23.61 96.42
N ILE A 595 -52.13 24.20 97.50
CA ILE A 595 -52.68 24.07 98.84
C ILE A 595 -53.38 25.40 99.18
N PRO A 596 -54.70 25.42 99.39
CA PRO A 596 -55.41 26.67 99.67
C PRO A 596 -55.03 27.26 101.03
N GLU A 597 -55.04 28.58 101.16
CA GLU A 597 -54.70 29.26 102.42
C GLU A 597 -55.90 29.45 103.36
N GLY A 598 -57.11 29.12 102.89
CA GLY A 598 -58.32 29.15 103.70
C GLY A 598 -59.46 28.37 103.08
N PHE A 599 -60.43 27.99 103.91
CA PHE A 599 -61.66 27.32 103.49
C PHE A 599 -62.81 27.69 104.45
N SER A 600 -64.04 27.48 104.01
CA SER A 600 -65.24 27.91 104.71
C SER A 600 -66.22 26.76 104.93
N PRO A 601 -66.07 25.98 106.02
CA PRO A 601 -66.96 24.87 106.31
C PRO A 601 -68.27 25.37 106.92
N ASN A 602 -69.17 25.82 106.05
CA ASN A 602 -70.51 26.35 106.38
C ASN A 602 -71.65 25.50 105.81
N ASP A 603 -71.32 24.36 105.20
CA ASP A 603 -72.27 23.44 104.54
C ASP A 603 -73.17 24.18 103.51
N ASP A 604 -72.59 25.11 102.75
CA ASP A 604 -73.35 25.85 101.74
C ASP A 604 -73.91 24.91 100.64
N PRO A 605 -75.07 25.23 100.02
CA PRO A 605 -75.68 24.37 99.00
C PRO A 605 -74.81 24.20 97.74
N GLY A 606 -73.85 25.11 97.53
CA GLY A 606 -72.92 25.09 96.40
C GLY A 606 -71.70 24.20 96.60
N GLY A 607 -71.42 23.75 97.83
CA GLY A 607 -70.26 22.93 98.14
C GLY A 607 -68.93 23.68 98.10
N TYR A 608 -68.94 25.02 98.06
CA TYR A 608 -67.75 25.81 97.75
C TYR A 608 -66.85 25.96 98.98
N ASN A 609 -65.63 25.41 98.88
CA ASN A 609 -64.62 25.47 99.94
C ASN A 609 -65.13 24.92 101.29
N ASN A 610 -66.11 24.01 101.29
CA ASN A 610 -66.57 23.36 102.52
C ASN A 610 -65.50 22.46 103.15
N THR A 611 -64.53 22.01 102.36
CA THR A 611 -63.38 21.23 102.82
C THR A 611 -62.06 21.89 102.43
N PHE A 612 -61.05 21.66 103.25
CA PHE A 612 -59.66 21.93 102.96
C PHE A 612 -59.14 20.88 101.98
N ARG A 613 -59.36 21.13 100.69
CA ARG A 613 -58.96 20.27 99.58
C ARG A 613 -57.63 20.71 98.99
N ILE A 614 -56.68 19.78 98.89
CA ILE A 614 -55.41 20.01 98.21
C ILE A 614 -55.55 19.59 96.75
N ASN A 615 -55.38 20.55 95.83
CA ASN A 615 -55.48 20.29 94.40
C ASN A 615 -54.13 19.79 93.87
N GLY A 616 -54.18 18.71 93.09
CA GLY A 616 -52.98 18.03 92.58
C GLY A 616 -52.51 16.84 93.42
N LEU A 617 -53.38 16.28 94.28
CA LEU A 617 -53.10 14.99 94.90
C LEU A 617 -53.43 13.84 93.93
N ASP A 618 -52.41 13.12 93.45
CA ASP A 618 -52.58 11.83 92.76
C ASP A 618 -52.50 10.67 93.75
N LEU A 619 -53.61 10.40 94.44
CA LEU A 619 -53.69 9.37 95.49
C LEU A 619 -53.54 7.93 94.96
N GLU A 620 -53.65 7.70 93.65
CA GLU A 620 -53.36 6.40 93.03
C GLU A 620 -51.85 6.15 93.02
N ASN A 621 -51.06 7.15 92.63
CA ASN A 621 -49.61 7.03 92.44
C ASN A 621 -48.76 7.61 93.58
N GLN A 622 -49.38 8.14 94.64
CA GLN A 622 -48.66 8.62 95.81
C GLN A 622 -49.31 8.14 97.12
N THR A 623 -48.52 8.09 98.19
CA THR A 623 -49.04 8.01 99.55
C THR A 623 -49.06 9.40 100.17
N ALA A 624 -50.19 9.80 100.76
CA ALA A 624 -50.42 11.08 101.37
C ALA A 624 -50.78 10.90 102.86
N GLU A 625 -50.21 11.75 103.70
CA GLU A 625 -50.49 11.87 105.13
C GLU A 625 -50.62 13.36 105.44
N MET A 626 -51.72 13.76 106.08
CA MET A 626 -51.89 15.12 106.59
C MET A 626 -52.37 15.10 108.03
N THR A 627 -51.72 15.90 108.87
CA THR A 627 -52.15 16.20 110.23
C THR A 627 -52.45 17.67 110.35
N VAL A 628 -53.56 18.03 110.97
CA VAL A 628 -53.95 19.42 111.24
C VAL A 628 -53.93 19.64 112.76
N ILE A 629 -53.26 20.71 113.18
CA ILE A 629 -53.12 21.11 114.58
C ILE A 629 -53.68 22.52 114.80
N ASN A 630 -54.17 22.79 116.01
CA ASN A 630 -54.58 24.15 116.42
C ASN A 630 -53.37 25.01 116.84
N GLY A 631 -53.60 26.29 117.14
CA GLY A 631 -52.54 27.22 117.59
C GLY A 631 -51.83 26.87 118.89
N ALA A 632 -52.34 25.90 119.67
CA ALA A 632 -51.69 25.36 120.86
C ALA A 632 -50.86 24.08 120.58
N GLY A 633 -50.79 23.63 119.32
CA GLY A 633 -50.07 22.44 118.90
C GLY A 633 -50.82 21.12 119.10
N THR A 634 -52.12 21.17 119.42
CA THR A 634 -52.95 19.95 119.58
C THR A 634 -53.50 19.49 118.24
N GLU A 635 -53.39 18.19 117.94
CA GLU A 635 -54.02 17.58 116.77
C GLU A 635 -55.54 17.67 116.83
N VAL A 636 -56.12 18.23 115.77
CA VAL A 636 -57.57 18.32 115.59
C VAL A 636 -58.07 17.36 114.52
N PHE A 637 -57.28 17.13 113.47
CA PHE A 637 -57.66 16.25 112.37
C PHE A 637 -56.43 15.54 111.79
N ARG A 638 -56.65 14.36 111.23
CA ARG A 638 -55.64 13.60 110.49
C ARG A 638 -56.31 12.81 109.38
N THR A 639 -55.64 12.72 108.24
CA THR A 639 -56.07 11.94 107.07
C THR A 639 -54.86 11.28 106.41
N THR A 640 -55.05 10.08 105.86
CA THR A 640 -54.03 9.36 105.09
C THR A 640 -54.67 8.39 104.11
N ASN A 641 -53.96 8.06 103.02
CA ASN A 641 -54.33 6.94 102.12
C ASN A 641 -53.43 5.70 102.30
N THR A 642 -52.75 5.59 103.45
CA THR A 642 -51.84 4.47 103.74
C THR A 642 -52.50 3.44 104.65
N GLY A 643 -51.98 2.21 104.68
CA GLY A 643 -52.47 1.18 105.61
C GLY A 643 -53.90 0.69 105.37
N GLY A 644 -54.51 1.02 104.22
CA GLY A 644 -55.91 0.72 103.90
C GLY A 644 -56.89 1.84 104.23
N ASP A 645 -56.42 2.96 104.79
CA ASP A 645 -57.24 4.15 105.03
C ASP A 645 -57.54 4.89 103.72
N GLU A 646 -58.67 5.59 103.67
CA GLU A 646 -59.07 6.47 102.57
C GLU A 646 -58.77 7.92 102.93
N TRP A 647 -58.20 8.67 101.98
CA TRP A 647 -57.97 10.10 102.18
C TRP A 647 -59.30 10.85 102.17
N ILE A 648 -59.55 11.59 103.24
CA ILE A 648 -60.69 12.49 103.39
C ILE A 648 -60.18 13.93 103.51
N ASP A 649 -60.76 14.84 102.72
CA ASP A 649 -60.50 16.27 102.84
C ASP A 649 -61.08 16.83 104.14
N TRP A 650 -60.38 17.74 104.80
CA TRP A 650 -60.79 18.20 106.13
C TRP A 650 -61.95 19.18 106.07
N ASP A 651 -63.06 18.88 106.74
CA ASP A 651 -64.29 19.67 106.78
C ASP A 651 -64.38 20.65 107.97
N GLY A 652 -63.29 20.86 108.71
CA GLY A 652 -63.30 21.70 109.90
C GLY A 652 -63.91 21.04 111.14
N ARG A 653 -64.07 19.72 111.15
CA ARG A 653 -64.42 18.92 112.34
C ARG A 653 -63.24 18.12 112.86
N THR A 654 -63.27 17.76 114.14
CA THR A 654 -62.30 16.84 114.74
C THR A 654 -62.57 15.40 114.30
N LEU A 655 -61.63 14.48 114.52
CA LEU A 655 -61.84 13.04 114.28
C LEU A 655 -63.06 12.43 115.01
N LYS A 656 -63.58 13.11 116.05
CA LYS A 656 -64.79 12.70 116.78
C LYS A 656 -66.06 13.41 116.29
N GLY A 657 -65.98 14.16 115.18
CA GLY A 657 -67.08 14.89 114.55
C GLY A 657 -67.43 16.25 115.15
N ALA A 658 -66.72 16.69 116.21
CA ALA A 658 -66.97 17.99 116.83
C ALA A 658 -66.36 19.13 116.00
N GLU A 659 -67.10 20.21 115.76
CA GLU A 659 -66.60 21.38 115.05
C GLU A 659 -65.48 22.09 115.81
N VAL A 660 -64.41 22.45 115.10
CA VAL A 660 -63.37 23.29 115.68
C VAL A 660 -63.73 24.77 115.52
N PRO A 661 -63.35 25.65 116.47
CA PRO A 661 -63.62 27.09 116.36
C PRO A 661 -63.05 27.71 115.08
N GLU A 662 -63.60 28.85 114.64
CA GLU A 662 -62.93 29.64 113.60
C GLU A 662 -61.53 30.06 114.05
N GLY A 663 -60.59 30.10 113.11
CA GLY A 663 -59.23 30.52 113.40
C GLY A 663 -58.23 29.96 112.42
N THR A 664 -56.96 30.20 112.74
CA THR A 664 -55.83 29.69 111.97
C THR A 664 -55.42 28.32 112.51
N TYR A 665 -55.40 27.33 111.64
CA TYR A 665 -54.90 25.99 111.90
C TYR A 665 -53.64 25.74 111.10
N TYR A 666 -52.79 24.84 111.57
CA TYR A 666 -51.56 24.49 110.89
C TYR A 666 -51.66 23.06 110.37
N TYR A 667 -51.30 22.86 109.10
CA TYR A 667 -51.27 21.54 108.49
C TYR A 667 -49.82 21.06 108.35
N LEU A 668 -49.63 19.76 108.49
CA LEU A 668 -48.39 19.02 108.25
C LEU A 668 -48.71 17.99 107.18
N LEU A 669 -48.37 18.30 105.93
CA LEU A 669 -48.56 17.42 104.77
C LEU A 669 -47.26 16.67 104.47
N LYS A 670 -47.36 15.37 104.26
CA LYS A 670 -46.31 14.51 103.74
C LYS A 670 -46.88 13.68 102.60
N LEU A 671 -46.31 13.84 101.41
CA LEU A 671 -46.57 13.02 100.24
C LEU A 671 -45.32 12.19 99.95
N THR A 672 -45.50 10.96 99.49
CA THR A 672 -44.41 10.11 98.98
C THR A 672 -44.86 9.50 97.66
N SER A 673 -44.13 9.76 96.57
CA SER A 673 -44.45 9.18 95.26
C SER A 673 -44.17 7.68 95.29
N LYS A 674 -45.11 6.87 94.81
CA LYS A 674 -44.90 5.43 94.59
C LYS A 674 -44.01 5.18 93.37
N GLY A 675 -43.93 6.15 92.44
CA GLY A 675 -43.19 6.03 91.19
C GLY A 675 -41.67 6.16 91.38
N ASN A 676 -41.22 7.19 92.09
CA ASN A 676 -39.80 7.49 92.25
C ASN A 676 -39.34 7.55 93.73
N GLY A 677 -40.24 7.32 94.69
CA GLY A 677 -39.94 7.37 96.12
C GLY A 677 -39.69 8.78 96.68
N GLN A 678 -39.84 9.85 95.88
CA GLN A 678 -39.64 11.22 96.33
C GLN A 678 -40.64 11.56 97.44
N VAL A 679 -40.15 12.23 98.48
CA VAL A 679 -40.96 12.66 99.62
C VAL A 679 -41.13 14.17 99.57
N PHE A 680 -42.37 14.65 99.41
CA PHE A 680 -42.72 16.06 99.52
C PHE A 680 -43.29 16.33 100.90
N ARG A 681 -42.68 17.24 101.66
CA ARG A 681 -43.19 17.68 102.97
C ARG A 681 -43.52 19.15 102.90
N LYS A 682 -44.71 19.53 103.34
CA LYS A 682 -45.11 20.92 103.43
C LYS A 682 -45.89 21.14 104.70
N SER A 683 -45.43 22.09 105.50
CA SER A 683 -46.19 22.62 106.62
C SER A 683 -46.62 24.04 106.30
N GLY A 684 -47.83 24.40 106.69
CA GLY A 684 -48.35 25.74 106.48
C GLY A 684 -49.49 26.02 107.43
N PHE A 685 -50.20 27.10 107.16
CA PHE A 685 -51.44 27.42 107.85
C PHE A 685 -52.61 27.43 106.88
N VAL A 686 -53.79 27.20 107.42
CA VAL A 686 -55.07 27.34 106.74
C VAL A 686 -56.00 28.11 107.66
N VAL A 687 -56.68 29.11 107.11
CA VAL A 687 -57.67 29.90 107.82
C VAL A 687 -59.05 29.29 107.63
N LEU A 688 -59.68 28.90 108.74
CA LEU A 688 -61.06 28.40 108.75
C LEU A 688 -62.02 29.53 109.14
N LYS A 689 -62.97 29.84 108.27
CA LYS A 689 -64.00 30.88 108.46
C LYS A 689 -65.39 30.42 108.03
N ARG A 690 -66.40 30.50 108.88
CA ARG A 690 -67.78 30.12 108.60
C ARG A 690 -68.60 31.39 108.38
N TYR A 691 -68.68 31.83 107.12
CA TYR A 691 -69.53 32.96 106.70
C TYR A 691 -70.81 32.49 106.03
#